data_AF-A0A849QSK5-F1
#
_entry.id   AF-A0A849QSK5-F1
#
_cell.length_a   1.000
_cell.length_b   1.000
_cell.length_c   1.000
_cell.angle_alpha   90.00
_cell.angle_beta   90.00
_cell.angle_gamma   90.00
#
_symmetry.space_group_name_H-M   'P 1'
#
loop_
_entity.id
_entity.type
_entity.pdbx_description
1 polymer ?
#
loop_
_entity_poly.entity_id
_entity_poly.type
_entity_poly.pdbx_seq_one_letter_code
_entity_poly.pdbx_strand_id
1 'polypeptide(L)'
;MKKRTAILFGLLLVNAIFIASAIGTDDLNAKKLVTVYIENQDDVDSLSDLGLDIWEVDQGRVIARVCDRQIIDLKGKGYSVELLRGKIFELGAVPVSSQTAYHSYSSLKTDLQNLVDQYPNITKVYDIGDSWEKTVGIADRDILAIKISDNVTNEEDDEPDILFMGGIHAREWISVEVPFYLAKYLLDLYGTDQKVKQLVDSREIWIVPLVNPDGLEYSRTYDRNWRKNCRDNGDGTFGVDPNRNFGYNWGLAGSSGDPAKETYRGVAPFSEPETQAIRDFVATHEFYASISYHSYSQLVLYPWGYTMDAAPHKEQLSKIAEDMANAIKDVHGMNYSARQASNLYRASGDSDDWLYGAYNIAAFTVELRPKTLWDCGGKPFELPEEQIIPTCEENIPAALYLIECSPQFDIISPANAAFVYYPVTSITQTITFNGSNTTIGKIECYDWDFGDGATGSGIIVTHSYSSAGNYTVKLIVTDEKGATNSTTEIIYIGIPILTSVSVENPLEVIENFTATVNIDNVSDLTMVMFNLSYDPSVIGITNVERGSDISSWSLWLQDAGTAGTVNVFAFASGSAIDGSAELARLEFTVVGELGDRSDIDIQGILGNSDMGYIEAIWRASEVCVGVKNLKDVYVS
;
A
#
# COMPACT_ATOMS: atom_id res chain seq x y z
N MET A 1 27.16 -46.02 -58.29
CA MET A 1 26.80 -46.76 -57.06
C MET A 1 26.73 -45.78 -55.91
N LYS A 2 25.61 -45.84 -55.16
CA LYS A 2 25.36 -45.33 -53.80
C LYS A 2 25.17 -43.81 -53.56
N LYS A 3 23.87 -43.53 -53.32
CA LYS A 3 23.26 -42.67 -52.29
C LYS A 3 23.21 -41.15 -52.51
N ARG A 4 22.00 -40.72 -52.91
CA ARG A 4 21.37 -39.43 -52.58
C ARG A 4 21.06 -39.39 -51.08
N THR A 5 21.53 -38.37 -50.35
CA THR A 5 20.87 -37.76 -49.18
C THR A 5 21.48 -36.36 -48.93
N ALA A 6 20.62 -35.32 -48.88
CA ALA A 6 20.81 -33.97 -48.32
C ALA A 6 21.98 -33.13 -48.89
N ILE A 7 21.85 -31.85 -49.26
CA ILE A 7 21.32 -30.73 -48.49
C ILE A 7 20.79 -29.68 -49.48
N LEU A 8 19.52 -29.33 -49.33
CA LEU A 8 18.85 -28.19 -49.94
C LEU A 8 18.89 -27.05 -48.89
N PHE A 9 20.00 -26.34 -48.76
CA PHE A 9 20.09 -25.13 -47.91
C PHE A 9 21.20 -24.21 -48.45
N GLY A 10 21.03 -23.79 -49.71
CA GLY A 10 21.96 -22.91 -50.41
C GLY A 10 21.25 -21.72 -51.06
N LEU A 11 20.16 -21.23 -50.46
CA LEU A 11 19.40 -20.07 -50.96
C LEU A 11 18.50 -19.45 -49.86
N LEU A 12 19.07 -19.21 -48.66
CA LEU A 12 18.39 -18.49 -47.57
C LEU A 12 19.33 -17.61 -46.74
N LEU A 13 20.49 -17.23 -47.30
CA LEU A 13 21.52 -16.46 -46.58
C LEU A 13 21.97 -15.16 -47.27
N VAL A 14 21.21 -14.66 -48.27
CA VAL A 14 21.55 -13.40 -48.97
C VAL A 14 20.45 -12.32 -48.85
N ASN A 15 19.35 -12.60 -48.13
CA ASN A 15 18.34 -11.59 -47.77
C ASN A 15 18.36 -11.15 -46.29
N ALA A 16 19.37 -11.59 -45.51
CA ALA A 16 19.50 -11.22 -44.10
C ALA A 16 20.51 -10.07 -43.83
N ILE A 17 21.10 -9.47 -44.87
CA ILE A 17 22.16 -8.44 -44.72
C ILE A 17 21.73 -7.07 -45.29
N PHE A 18 20.46 -6.89 -45.67
CA PHE A 18 19.90 -5.60 -46.10
C PHE A 18 18.69 -5.11 -45.27
N ILE A 19 18.54 -5.60 -44.03
CA ILE A 19 17.63 -5.02 -43.02
C ILE A 19 18.43 -4.71 -41.74
N ALA A 20 19.62 -4.15 -41.90
CA ALA A 20 20.47 -3.67 -40.79
C ALA A 20 20.90 -2.21 -40.98
N SER A 21 20.18 -1.44 -41.80
CA SER A 21 20.50 -0.04 -42.06
C SER A 21 19.27 0.89 -42.07
N ALA A 22 18.20 0.53 -41.35
CA ALA A 22 17.05 1.41 -41.15
C ALA A 22 16.35 1.21 -39.79
N ILE A 23 17.05 0.66 -38.80
CA ILE A 23 16.57 0.63 -37.41
C ILE A 23 17.50 1.59 -36.69
N GLY A 24 16.95 2.74 -36.30
CA GLY A 24 17.65 3.67 -35.43
C GLY A 24 18.04 2.96 -34.13
N THR A 25 18.88 3.60 -33.34
CA THR A 25 19.14 3.17 -31.97
C THR A 25 17.80 3.18 -31.20
N ASP A 26 17.08 2.06 -31.19
CA ASP A 26 15.82 1.91 -30.48
C ASP A 26 16.13 2.08 -28.98
N ASP A 27 15.64 3.18 -28.41
CA ASP A 27 15.62 3.38 -26.97
C ASP A 27 14.72 2.29 -26.36
N LEU A 28 15.35 1.31 -25.71
CA LEU A 28 14.65 0.19 -25.07
C LEU A 28 13.66 0.64 -23.98
N ASN A 29 13.76 1.89 -23.51
CA ASN A 29 12.86 2.49 -22.53
C ASN A 29 11.69 3.24 -23.16
N ALA A 30 11.68 3.44 -24.48
CA ALA A 30 10.57 4.09 -25.16
C ALA A 30 9.27 3.32 -24.92
N LYS A 31 8.29 4.02 -24.32
CA LYS A 31 6.99 3.44 -23.97
C LYS A 31 6.10 3.33 -25.21
N LYS A 32 5.40 2.21 -25.33
CA LYS A 32 4.53 1.84 -26.45
C LYS A 32 3.20 1.33 -25.91
N LEU A 33 2.12 1.60 -26.62
CA LEU A 33 0.83 0.98 -26.32
C LEU A 33 0.74 -0.39 -26.97
N VAL A 34 0.36 -1.38 -26.16
CA VAL A 34 0.13 -2.74 -26.60
C VAL A 34 -1.24 -3.22 -26.18
N THR A 35 -1.81 -4.11 -26.98
CA THR A 35 -2.88 -5.00 -26.58
C THR A 35 -2.27 -6.30 -26.08
N VAL A 36 -2.59 -6.69 -24.86
CA VAL A 36 -2.29 -8.01 -24.29
C VAL A 36 -3.58 -8.80 -24.26
N TYR A 37 -3.62 -9.94 -24.94
CA TYR A 37 -4.82 -10.79 -24.94
C TYR A 37 -4.85 -11.64 -23.65
N ILE A 38 -6.03 -11.71 -23.04
CA ILE A 38 -6.29 -12.38 -21.76
C ILE A 38 -7.46 -13.35 -21.91
N GLU A 39 -7.52 -14.38 -21.07
CA GLU A 39 -8.62 -15.36 -21.07
C GLU A 39 -9.61 -15.13 -19.93
N ASN A 40 -9.14 -14.64 -18.79
CA ASN A 40 -9.92 -14.53 -17.56
C ASN A 40 -9.37 -13.44 -16.63
N GLN A 41 -9.98 -13.28 -15.44
CA GLN A 41 -9.59 -12.28 -14.45
C GLN A 41 -8.20 -12.55 -13.85
N ASP A 42 -7.79 -13.82 -13.71
CA ASP A 42 -6.48 -14.17 -13.15
C ASP A 42 -5.34 -13.65 -14.04
N ASP A 43 -5.56 -13.59 -15.36
CA ASP A 43 -4.63 -12.94 -16.28
C ASP A 43 -4.52 -11.44 -16.03
N VAL A 44 -5.66 -10.75 -15.82
CA VAL A 44 -5.66 -9.31 -15.53
C VAL A 44 -4.89 -9.04 -14.24
N ASP A 45 -5.17 -9.81 -13.20
CA ASP A 45 -4.51 -9.65 -11.91
C ASP A 45 -3.01 -9.95 -12.01
N SER A 46 -2.63 -10.99 -12.76
CA SER A 46 -1.22 -11.31 -13.03
C SER A 46 -0.50 -10.20 -13.79
N LEU A 47 -1.18 -9.52 -14.72
CA LEU A 47 -0.65 -8.36 -15.43
C LEU A 47 -0.51 -7.13 -14.52
N SER A 48 -1.48 -6.90 -13.62
CA SER A 48 -1.42 -5.86 -12.58
C SER A 48 -0.21 -6.08 -11.66
N ASP A 49 0.02 -7.32 -11.21
CA ASP A 49 1.14 -7.72 -10.34
C ASP A 49 2.52 -7.52 -10.98
N LEU A 50 2.61 -7.39 -12.31
CA LEU A 50 3.87 -7.04 -13.01
C LEU A 50 4.19 -5.54 -12.98
N GLY A 51 3.31 -4.73 -12.38
CA GLY A 51 3.42 -3.27 -12.32
C GLY A 51 3.32 -2.61 -13.69
N LEU A 52 2.45 -3.14 -14.56
CA LEU A 52 2.20 -2.55 -15.87
C LEU A 52 1.35 -1.28 -15.74
N ASP A 53 1.58 -0.33 -16.64
CA ASP A 53 0.70 0.83 -16.80
C ASP A 53 -0.57 0.41 -17.55
N ILE A 54 -1.53 -0.19 -16.85
CA ILE A 54 -2.81 -0.62 -17.41
C ILE A 54 -3.68 0.60 -17.67
N TRP A 55 -4.10 0.77 -18.93
CA TRP A 55 -4.97 1.88 -19.35
C TRP A 55 -6.42 1.44 -19.52
N GLU A 56 -6.64 0.21 -19.98
CA GLU A 56 -7.99 -0.32 -20.21
C GLU A 56 -8.03 -1.82 -19.97
N VAL A 57 -9.12 -2.28 -19.36
CA VAL A 57 -9.47 -3.71 -19.28
C VAL A 57 -10.83 -3.91 -19.95
N ASP A 58 -10.86 -4.80 -20.94
CA ASP A 58 -12.05 -5.16 -21.70
C ASP A 58 -12.16 -6.69 -21.81
N GLN A 59 -13.27 -7.20 -22.34
CA GLN A 59 -13.46 -8.64 -22.53
C GLN A 59 -12.39 -9.21 -23.47
N GLY A 60 -11.50 -10.03 -22.91
CA GLY A 60 -10.46 -10.75 -23.66
C GLY A 60 -9.19 -9.96 -23.96
N ARG A 61 -9.06 -8.72 -23.47
CA ARG A 61 -7.81 -7.94 -23.64
C ARG A 61 -7.56 -6.89 -22.55
N VAL A 62 -6.28 -6.57 -22.36
CA VAL A 62 -5.78 -5.39 -21.63
C VAL A 62 -5.04 -4.48 -22.60
N ILE A 63 -5.24 -3.17 -22.49
CA ILE A 63 -4.39 -2.17 -23.12
C ILE A 63 -3.43 -1.63 -22.06
N ALA A 64 -2.13 -1.69 -22.34
CA ALA A 64 -1.10 -1.22 -21.43
C ALA A 64 -0.01 -0.41 -22.13
N ARG A 65 0.54 0.59 -21.44
CA ARG A 65 1.73 1.34 -21.86
C ARG A 65 2.98 0.67 -21.28
N VAL A 66 3.82 0.13 -22.16
CA VAL A 66 4.95 -0.73 -21.78
C VAL A 66 6.22 -0.38 -22.57
N CYS A 67 7.40 -0.68 -22.02
CA CYS A 67 8.66 -0.61 -22.78
C CYS A 67 8.96 -1.93 -23.51
N ASP A 68 9.98 -1.94 -24.36
CA ASP A 68 10.35 -3.15 -25.11
C ASP A 68 10.76 -4.32 -24.19
N ARG A 69 11.35 -4.01 -23.04
CA ARG A 69 11.68 -5.05 -22.04
C ARG A 69 10.42 -5.72 -21.50
N GLN A 70 9.41 -4.95 -21.13
CA GLN A 70 8.13 -5.48 -20.65
C GLN A 70 7.40 -6.30 -21.73
N ILE A 71 7.51 -5.92 -23.02
CA ILE A 71 6.95 -6.72 -24.13
C ILE A 71 7.63 -8.10 -24.21
N ILE A 72 8.96 -8.16 -24.02
CA ILE A 72 9.70 -9.43 -24.00
C ILE A 72 9.26 -10.28 -22.81
N ASP A 73 9.15 -9.69 -21.62
CA ASP A 73 8.75 -10.40 -20.39
C ASP A 73 7.33 -10.96 -20.51
N LEU A 74 6.39 -10.19 -21.08
CA LEU A 74 5.01 -10.64 -21.36
C LEU A 74 4.96 -11.84 -22.31
N LYS A 75 5.69 -11.77 -23.43
CA LYS A 75 5.78 -12.89 -24.39
C LYS A 75 6.44 -14.12 -23.76
N GLY A 76 7.45 -13.91 -22.91
CA GLY A 76 8.11 -14.98 -22.15
C GLY A 76 7.17 -15.70 -21.18
N LYS A 77 6.16 -15.01 -20.66
CA LYS A 77 5.07 -15.57 -19.83
C LYS A 77 3.94 -16.21 -20.62
N GLY A 78 4.02 -16.22 -21.96
CA GLY A 78 3.05 -16.86 -22.84
C GLY A 78 1.91 -15.96 -23.32
N TYR A 79 1.90 -14.68 -22.94
CA TYR A 79 0.88 -13.74 -23.41
C TYR A 79 1.06 -13.42 -24.89
N SER A 80 -0.07 -13.35 -25.61
CA SER A 80 -0.10 -12.76 -26.95
C SER A 80 -0.11 -11.24 -26.82
N VAL A 81 0.89 -10.58 -27.41
CA VAL A 81 1.07 -9.13 -27.34
C VAL A 81 1.12 -8.53 -28.73
N GLU A 82 0.21 -7.60 -29.01
CA GLU A 82 0.12 -6.86 -30.25
C GLU A 82 0.44 -5.38 -30.02
N LEU A 83 1.35 -4.83 -30.82
CA LEU A 83 1.64 -3.40 -30.82
C LEU A 83 0.48 -2.66 -31.48
N LEU A 84 -0.09 -1.67 -30.79
CA LEU A 84 -1.09 -0.79 -31.39
C LEU A 84 -0.40 0.13 -32.42
N ARG A 85 -0.62 -0.12 -33.71
CA ARG A 85 0.03 0.61 -34.82
C ARG A 85 -0.86 1.75 -35.36
N GLY A 86 -0.31 2.97 -35.42
CA GLY A 86 -0.93 4.16 -36.02
C GLY A 86 0.04 5.34 -36.08
N LYS A 87 -0.22 6.36 -36.92
CA LYS A 87 0.51 7.64 -36.84
C LYS A 87 0.13 8.28 -35.50
N ILE A 88 1.11 8.72 -34.69
CA ILE A 88 0.98 9.37 -33.38
C ILE A 88 0.86 8.38 -32.20
N PHE A 89 1.99 7.80 -31.77
CA PHE A 89 2.23 7.44 -30.35
C PHE A 89 3.73 7.58 -30.06
N GLU A 90 4.32 8.73 -30.36
CA GLU A 90 5.52 9.15 -29.63
C GLU A 90 5.04 9.55 -28.24
N LEU A 91 4.92 8.56 -27.34
CA LEU A 91 4.50 8.73 -25.93
C LEU A 91 5.66 9.21 -25.05
N GLY A 92 6.59 9.96 -25.65
CA GLY A 92 7.67 10.64 -24.94
C GLY A 92 7.17 11.92 -24.28
N ALA A 93 8.07 12.62 -23.60
CA ALA A 93 7.82 13.94 -23.05
C ALA A 93 7.44 14.92 -24.17
N VAL A 94 6.15 15.10 -24.41
CA VAL A 94 5.61 16.09 -25.35
C VAL A 94 5.03 17.23 -24.52
N PRO A 95 5.64 18.44 -24.55
CA PRO A 95 5.06 19.61 -23.91
C PRO A 95 3.65 19.83 -24.48
N VAL A 96 2.66 19.97 -23.61
CA VAL A 96 1.32 20.34 -24.05
C VAL A 96 1.32 21.83 -24.39
N SER A 97 0.51 22.21 -25.38
CA SER A 97 0.24 23.62 -25.68
C SER A 97 -0.07 24.39 -24.39
N SER A 98 0.55 25.55 -24.20
CA SER A 98 0.32 26.42 -23.05
C SER A 98 -1.11 27.01 -23.00
N GLN A 99 -1.90 26.82 -24.05
CA GLN A 99 -3.31 27.18 -24.11
C GLN A 99 -4.13 25.90 -24.04
N THR A 100 -4.64 25.61 -22.85
CA THR A 100 -5.66 24.58 -22.62
C THR A 100 -6.74 25.10 -21.66
N ALA A 101 -7.96 24.60 -21.79
CA ALA A 101 -9.08 24.87 -20.89
C ALA A 101 -8.97 24.16 -19.54
N TYR A 102 -8.10 23.15 -19.40
CA TYR A 102 -7.82 22.49 -18.13
C TYR A 102 -6.99 23.37 -17.19
N HIS A 103 -7.27 23.29 -15.90
CA HIS A 103 -6.54 24.08 -14.91
C HIS A 103 -5.07 23.66 -14.80
N SER A 104 -4.21 24.66 -14.67
CA SER A 104 -2.93 24.55 -13.97
C SER A 104 -3.13 24.56 -12.46
N TYR A 105 -2.12 24.18 -11.67
CA TYR A 105 -2.15 24.41 -10.23
C TYR A 105 -2.40 25.90 -9.89
N SER A 106 -1.71 26.81 -10.59
CA SER A 106 -1.83 28.25 -10.33
C SER A 106 -3.23 28.80 -10.65
N SER A 107 -3.85 28.35 -11.74
CA SER A 107 -5.20 28.79 -12.10
C SER A 107 -6.24 28.17 -11.18
N LEU A 108 -6.11 26.89 -10.81
CA LEU A 108 -6.99 26.23 -9.84
C LEU A 108 -6.94 26.94 -8.48
N LYS A 109 -5.75 27.23 -7.95
CA LYS A 109 -5.57 27.99 -6.70
C LYS A 109 -6.23 29.37 -6.78
N THR A 110 -6.09 30.05 -7.91
CA THR A 110 -6.74 31.36 -8.15
C THR A 110 -8.25 31.23 -8.17
N ASP A 111 -8.80 30.22 -8.85
CA ASP A 111 -10.24 30.05 -8.99
C ASP A 111 -10.92 29.54 -7.71
N LEU A 112 -10.22 28.73 -6.90
CA LEU A 112 -10.67 28.42 -5.54
C LEU A 112 -10.75 29.68 -4.67
N GLN A 113 -9.76 30.58 -4.75
CA GLN A 113 -9.83 31.86 -4.04
C GLN A 113 -10.95 32.76 -4.58
N ASN A 114 -11.18 32.78 -5.89
CA ASN A 114 -12.28 33.52 -6.50
C ASN A 114 -13.64 33.04 -5.97
N LEU A 115 -13.83 31.73 -5.77
CA LEU A 115 -15.04 31.18 -5.15
C LEU A 115 -15.20 31.67 -3.71
N VAL A 116 -14.12 31.69 -2.92
CA VAL A 116 -14.14 32.22 -1.54
C VAL A 116 -14.51 33.70 -1.51
N ASP A 117 -13.90 34.51 -2.37
CA ASP A 117 -14.15 35.94 -2.44
C ASP A 117 -15.60 36.25 -2.86
N GLN A 118 -16.19 35.40 -3.72
CA GLN A 118 -17.56 35.55 -4.19
C GLN A 118 -18.61 35.08 -3.18
N TYR A 119 -18.30 34.04 -2.38
CA TYR A 119 -19.25 33.38 -1.49
C TYR A 119 -18.75 33.23 -0.03
N PRO A 120 -18.18 34.28 0.60
CA PRO A 120 -17.34 34.15 1.80
C PRO A 120 -18.08 33.65 3.07
N ASN A 121 -19.41 33.69 3.09
CA ASN A 121 -20.19 33.22 4.23
C ASN A 121 -20.42 31.71 4.24
N ILE A 122 -20.25 31.06 3.09
CA ILE A 122 -20.56 29.63 2.92
C ILE A 122 -19.40 28.84 2.32
N THR A 123 -18.23 29.47 2.14
CA THR A 123 -17.04 28.79 1.64
C THR A 123 -15.74 29.32 2.21
N LYS A 124 -14.77 28.42 2.34
CA LYS A 124 -13.42 28.70 2.82
C LYS A 124 -12.44 27.67 2.23
N VAL A 125 -11.25 28.12 1.89
CA VAL A 125 -10.15 27.26 1.45
C VAL A 125 -9.18 27.03 2.61
N TYR A 126 -8.76 25.79 2.76
CA TYR A 126 -7.80 25.31 3.74
C TYR A 126 -6.58 24.75 3.01
N ASP A 127 -5.40 25.10 3.50
CA ASP A 127 -4.17 24.37 3.20
C ASP A 127 -4.12 23.16 4.13
N ILE A 128 -4.18 21.96 3.55
CA ILE A 128 -4.20 20.69 4.30
C ILE A 128 -2.85 19.97 4.26
N GLY A 129 -1.85 20.53 3.58
CA GLY A 129 -0.51 19.95 3.51
C GLY A 129 0.27 20.35 2.26
N ASP A 130 1.51 19.90 2.20
CA ASP A 130 2.47 20.30 1.17
C ASP A 130 2.65 19.21 0.11
N SER A 131 2.92 19.60 -1.13
CA SER A 131 3.41 18.66 -2.15
C SER A 131 4.88 18.29 -1.92
N TRP A 132 5.35 17.20 -2.55
CA TRP A 132 6.76 16.81 -2.41
C TRP A 132 7.72 17.91 -2.84
N GLU A 133 7.52 18.53 -4.00
CA GLU A 133 8.38 19.62 -4.49
C GLU A 133 8.38 20.82 -3.54
N LYS A 134 7.29 21.06 -2.79
CA LYS A 134 7.27 22.08 -1.72
C LYS A 134 8.12 21.67 -0.54
N THR A 135 8.01 20.43 -0.07
CA THR A 135 8.82 19.93 1.06
C THR A 135 10.34 19.99 0.80
N VAL A 136 10.77 19.91 -0.47
CA VAL A 136 12.18 20.01 -0.87
C VAL A 136 12.58 21.36 -1.49
N GLY A 137 11.67 22.35 -1.52
CA GLY A 137 11.95 23.72 -1.96
C GLY A 137 12.13 23.91 -3.47
N ILE A 138 11.54 23.03 -4.30
CA ILE A 138 11.53 23.11 -5.77
C ILE A 138 10.37 23.98 -6.28
N ALA A 139 9.18 23.86 -5.67
CA ALA A 139 7.98 24.61 -6.05
C ALA A 139 7.13 24.97 -4.81
N ASP A 140 6.29 26.00 -4.90
CA ASP A 140 5.38 26.39 -3.81
C ASP A 140 3.96 25.89 -4.12
N ARG A 141 3.72 24.60 -3.84
CA ARG A 141 2.42 23.95 -4.07
C ARG A 141 1.87 23.30 -2.81
N ASP A 142 0.69 23.78 -2.44
CA ASP A 142 -0.11 23.34 -1.31
C ASP A 142 -1.16 22.35 -1.83
N ILE A 143 -1.64 21.48 -0.97
CA ILE A 143 -2.82 20.66 -1.22
C ILE A 143 -3.98 21.39 -0.57
N LEU A 144 -4.92 21.83 -1.41
CA LEU A 144 -5.99 22.73 -1.00
C LEU A 144 -7.32 22.00 -0.91
N ALA A 145 -7.99 22.14 0.23
CA ALA A 145 -9.38 21.71 0.44
C ALA A 145 -10.30 22.94 0.46
N ILE A 146 -11.44 22.90 -0.22
CA ILE A 146 -12.50 23.89 -0.09
C ILE A 146 -13.66 23.30 0.71
N LYS A 147 -14.03 23.96 1.82
CA LYS A 147 -15.22 23.68 2.64
C LYS A 147 -16.39 24.47 2.06
N ILE A 148 -17.56 23.83 1.95
CA ILE A 148 -18.83 24.45 1.61
C ILE A 148 -19.87 24.01 2.65
N SER A 149 -20.39 24.96 3.42
CA SER A 149 -21.37 24.77 4.51
C SER A 149 -22.00 26.13 4.84
N ASP A 150 -23.21 26.18 5.38
CA ASP A 150 -23.82 27.44 5.83
C ASP A 150 -23.16 28.04 7.09
N ASN A 151 -22.33 27.25 7.82
CA ASN A 151 -21.53 27.68 8.96
C ASN A 151 -20.03 27.42 8.76
N VAL A 152 -19.47 27.88 7.65
CA VAL A 152 -18.10 27.56 7.20
C VAL A 152 -16.94 27.86 8.18
N THR A 153 -17.19 28.66 9.23
CA THR A 153 -16.15 29.03 10.22
C THR A 153 -16.08 28.11 11.44
N ASN A 154 -17.09 27.30 11.68
CA ASN A 154 -17.15 26.37 12.82
C ASN A 154 -17.18 24.93 12.29
N GLU A 155 -16.72 24.00 13.12
CA GLU A 155 -17.02 22.58 12.95
C GLU A 155 -18.34 22.30 13.66
N GLU A 156 -19.24 21.60 13.01
CA GLU A 156 -20.56 21.27 13.55
C GLU A 156 -20.66 19.76 13.77
N ASP A 157 -20.54 19.32 15.03
CA ASP A 157 -20.59 17.91 15.44
C ASP A 157 -21.91 17.20 15.04
N ASP A 158 -22.94 17.93 14.61
CA ASP A 158 -24.23 17.41 14.13
C ASP A 158 -24.42 17.42 12.60
N GLU A 159 -23.48 17.98 11.83
CA GLU A 159 -23.49 17.95 10.37
C GLU A 159 -22.53 16.88 9.84
N PRO A 160 -22.97 15.95 8.97
CA PRO A 160 -22.09 14.93 8.44
C PRO A 160 -21.15 15.49 7.37
N ASP A 161 -19.87 15.14 7.47
CA ASP A 161 -18.85 15.51 6.50
C ASP A 161 -18.88 14.60 5.26
N ILE A 162 -18.67 15.18 4.08
CA ILE A 162 -18.54 14.44 2.81
C ILE A 162 -17.30 14.91 2.07
N LEU A 163 -16.49 13.94 1.61
CA LEU A 163 -15.23 14.21 0.93
C LEU A 163 -15.33 13.97 -0.58
N PHE A 164 -14.85 14.90 -1.39
CA PHE A 164 -14.66 14.71 -2.83
C PHE A 164 -13.20 14.99 -3.18
N MET A 165 -12.54 14.05 -3.85
CA MET A 165 -11.13 14.17 -4.22
C MET A 165 -10.94 14.05 -5.72
N GLY A 166 -9.90 14.69 -6.25
CA GLY A 166 -9.51 14.61 -7.65
C GLY A 166 -8.00 14.74 -7.84
N GLY A 167 -7.53 14.42 -9.04
CA GLY A 167 -6.15 14.66 -9.43
C GLY A 167 -5.13 13.88 -8.58
N ILE A 168 -5.46 12.67 -8.13
CA ILE A 168 -4.48 11.78 -7.48
C ILE A 168 -3.45 11.29 -8.50
N HIS A 169 -3.90 10.87 -9.69
CA HIS A 169 -3.01 10.58 -10.81
C HIS A 169 -2.88 11.78 -11.75
N ALA A 170 -1.64 12.17 -12.00
CA ALA A 170 -1.27 13.40 -12.71
C ALA A 170 -1.90 13.60 -14.09
N ARG A 171 -1.91 12.57 -14.93
CA ARG A 171 -2.42 12.62 -16.33
C ARG A 171 -3.94 12.72 -16.44
N GLU A 172 -4.69 12.49 -15.38
CA GLU A 172 -6.14 12.34 -15.40
C GLU A 172 -6.84 13.70 -15.24
N TRP A 173 -6.53 14.67 -16.13
CA TRP A 173 -6.88 16.08 -15.91
C TRP A 173 -8.37 16.35 -15.67
N ILE A 174 -9.26 15.59 -16.30
CA ILE A 174 -10.70 15.72 -16.08
C ILE A 174 -11.12 15.45 -14.62
N SER A 175 -10.34 14.64 -13.89
CA SER A 175 -10.57 14.38 -12.46
C SER A 175 -10.31 15.60 -11.56
N VAL A 176 -9.60 16.62 -12.04
CA VAL A 176 -9.44 17.91 -11.34
C VAL A 176 -10.67 18.80 -11.56
N GLU A 177 -11.17 18.79 -12.79
CA GLU A 177 -12.26 19.66 -13.24
C GLU A 177 -13.61 19.30 -12.63
N VAL A 178 -13.92 18.01 -12.52
CA VAL A 178 -15.21 17.54 -11.99
C VAL A 178 -15.45 17.97 -10.54
N PRO A 179 -14.56 17.70 -9.56
CA PRO A 179 -14.74 18.16 -8.19
C PRO A 179 -14.68 19.69 -8.07
N PHE A 180 -13.85 20.39 -8.84
CA PHE A 180 -13.88 21.86 -8.86
C PHE A 180 -15.23 22.41 -9.38
N TYR A 181 -15.78 21.81 -10.44
CA TYR A 181 -17.08 22.19 -10.97
C TYR A 181 -18.21 21.89 -9.98
N LEU A 182 -18.13 20.81 -9.20
CA LEU A 182 -19.06 20.55 -8.09
C LEU A 182 -19.05 21.68 -7.06
N ALA A 183 -17.86 22.15 -6.65
CA ALA A 183 -17.74 23.28 -5.74
C ALA A 183 -18.44 24.53 -6.30
N LYS A 184 -18.16 24.86 -7.56
CA LYS A 184 -18.79 25.97 -8.28
C LYS A 184 -20.31 25.81 -8.38
N TYR A 185 -20.80 24.62 -8.70
CA TYR A 185 -22.22 24.31 -8.87
C TYR A 185 -23.00 24.52 -7.56
N LEU A 186 -22.49 24.00 -6.44
CA LEU A 186 -23.10 24.15 -5.12
C LEU A 186 -23.20 25.63 -4.73
N LEU A 187 -22.12 26.39 -4.92
CA LEU A 187 -22.08 27.81 -4.56
C LEU A 187 -22.97 28.69 -5.45
N ASP A 188 -22.91 28.51 -6.77
CA ASP A 188 -23.71 29.27 -7.72
C ASP A 188 -25.22 29.04 -7.52
N LEU A 189 -25.62 27.84 -7.10
CA LEU A 189 -27.02 27.48 -6.92
C LEU A 189 -27.53 27.58 -5.48
N TYR A 190 -26.68 27.78 -4.47
CA TYR A 190 -27.08 27.90 -3.07
C TYR A 190 -28.25 28.89 -2.83
N GLY A 191 -28.21 30.04 -3.50
CA GLY A 191 -29.24 31.07 -3.37
C GLY A 191 -30.51 30.85 -4.19
N THR A 192 -30.56 29.84 -5.07
CA THR A 192 -31.61 29.71 -6.10
C THR A 192 -32.23 28.31 -6.21
N ASP A 193 -31.50 27.25 -5.88
CA ASP A 193 -31.97 25.88 -5.90
C ASP A 193 -32.22 25.37 -4.47
N GLN A 194 -33.45 24.93 -4.20
CA GLN A 194 -33.86 24.51 -2.86
C GLN A 194 -33.15 23.22 -2.40
N LYS A 195 -32.86 22.29 -3.31
CA LYS A 195 -32.16 21.05 -2.97
C LYS A 195 -30.71 21.37 -2.61
N VAL A 196 -30.02 22.16 -3.45
CA VAL A 196 -28.64 22.59 -3.16
C VAL A 196 -28.56 23.34 -1.84
N LYS A 197 -29.49 24.26 -1.59
CA LYS A 197 -29.56 24.96 -0.31
C LYS A 197 -29.68 24.00 0.87
N GLN A 198 -30.61 23.04 0.80
CA GLN A 198 -30.79 22.05 1.87
C GLN A 198 -29.54 21.20 2.12
N LEU A 199 -28.83 20.82 1.05
CA LEU A 199 -27.59 20.04 1.18
C LEU A 199 -26.48 20.87 1.84
N VAL A 200 -26.32 22.14 1.47
CA VAL A 200 -25.30 23.02 2.07
C VAL A 200 -25.65 23.46 3.49
N ASP A 201 -26.94 23.63 3.81
CA ASP A 201 -27.44 23.99 5.16
C ASP A 201 -27.49 22.79 6.14
N SER A 202 -27.00 21.62 5.75
CA SER A 202 -27.08 20.42 6.61
C SER A 202 -25.88 19.51 6.55
N ARG A 203 -24.80 19.94 5.90
CA ARG A 203 -23.61 19.14 5.60
C ARG A 203 -22.39 20.04 5.55
N GLU A 204 -21.26 19.48 5.95
CA GLU A 204 -19.97 20.01 5.57
C GLU A 204 -19.44 19.29 4.33
N ILE A 205 -19.44 19.99 3.20
CA ILE A 205 -18.97 19.45 1.93
C ILE A 205 -17.53 19.87 1.71
N TRP A 206 -16.62 18.90 1.76
CA TRP A 206 -15.19 19.09 1.62
C TRP A 206 -14.71 18.58 0.26
N ILE A 207 -14.00 19.44 -0.47
CA ILE A 207 -13.54 19.12 -1.83
C ILE A 207 -12.04 19.40 -1.95
N VAL A 208 -11.26 18.36 -2.28
CA VAL A 208 -9.82 18.42 -2.59
C VAL A 208 -9.65 18.16 -4.09
N PRO A 209 -9.77 19.17 -4.96
CA PRO A 209 -9.79 18.95 -6.40
C PRO A 209 -8.46 18.46 -6.98
N LEU A 210 -7.35 18.63 -6.26
CA LEU A 210 -6.02 18.27 -6.73
C LEU A 210 -5.14 17.77 -5.59
N VAL A 211 -5.00 16.45 -5.48
CA VAL A 211 -4.15 15.80 -4.47
C VAL A 211 -2.67 15.78 -4.89
N ASN A 212 -2.36 15.66 -6.18
CA ASN A 212 -1.00 15.56 -6.71
C ASN A 212 -0.65 16.76 -7.61
N PRO A 213 -0.39 17.95 -7.03
CA PRO A 213 -0.17 19.17 -7.81
C PRO A 213 1.15 19.17 -8.59
N ASP A 214 2.19 18.49 -8.08
CA ASP A 214 3.47 18.39 -8.77
C ASP A 214 3.36 17.52 -10.02
N GLY A 215 2.74 16.35 -9.86
CA GLY A 215 2.48 15.46 -10.97
C GLY A 215 1.62 16.12 -12.04
N LEU A 216 0.57 16.87 -11.66
CA LEU A 216 -0.24 17.63 -12.62
C LEU A 216 0.64 18.57 -13.46
N GLU A 217 1.46 19.41 -12.83
CA GLU A 217 2.32 20.35 -13.55
C GLU A 217 3.38 19.63 -14.40
N TYR A 218 3.93 18.52 -13.93
CA TYR A 218 4.84 17.67 -14.72
C TYR A 218 4.13 17.10 -15.95
N SER A 219 2.87 16.68 -15.82
CA SER A 219 2.10 16.16 -16.96
C SER A 219 1.69 17.24 -17.96
N ARG A 220 1.52 18.48 -17.50
CA ARG A 220 1.22 19.63 -18.37
C ARG A 220 2.45 20.10 -19.15
N THR A 221 3.62 20.04 -18.54
CA THR A 221 4.83 20.71 -19.07
C THR A 221 5.89 19.77 -19.65
N TYR A 222 5.93 18.51 -19.19
CA TYR A 222 6.97 17.54 -19.54
C TYR A 222 6.41 16.25 -20.14
N ASP A 223 5.82 15.36 -19.32
CA ASP A 223 5.28 14.05 -19.79
C ASP A 223 3.77 13.97 -19.57
N ARG A 224 3.00 14.19 -20.65
CA ARG A 224 1.55 14.12 -20.62
C ARG A 224 0.96 12.84 -20.03
N ASN A 225 1.69 11.73 -20.05
CA ASN A 225 1.25 10.45 -19.54
C ASN A 225 1.86 10.11 -18.17
N TRP A 226 2.51 11.07 -17.52
CA TRP A 226 2.97 10.94 -16.14
C TRP A 226 1.79 10.67 -15.21
N ARG A 227 1.93 9.68 -14.33
CA ARG A 227 0.87 9.21 -13.44
C ARG A 227 1.15 9.53 -11.98
N LYS A 228 2.38 9.28 -11.55
CA LYS A 228 2.85 9.32 -10.15
C LYS A 228 2.95 10.75 -9.60
N ASN A 229 3.33 10.91 -8.34
CA ASN A 229 3.87 12.20 -7.86
C ASN A 229 5.29 12.42 -8.44
N CYS A 230 5.99 13.48 -8.01
CA CYS A 230 7.30 13.86 -8.56
C CYS A 230 8.49 13.56 -7.64
N ARG A 231 8.31 12.69 -6.63
CA ARG A 231 9.35 12.35 -5.66
C ARG A 231 10.64 11.84 -6.32
N ASP A 232 11.80 12.41 -5.98
CA ASP A 232 13.10 11.81 -6.29
C ASP A 232 13.37 10.63 -5.35
N ASN A 233 13.56 9.43 -5.90
CA ASN A 233 13.82 8.22 -5.13
C ASN A 233 15.32 8.02 -4.79
N GLY A 234 16.22 8.85 -5.32
CA GLY A 234 17.66 8.81 -5.06
C GLY A 234 18.44 7.75 -5.85
N ASP A 235 17.76 6.95 -6.67
CA ASP A 235 18.32 5.88 -7.52
C ASP A 235 18.19 6.18 -9.03
N GLY A 236 17.76 7.41 -9.37
CA GLY A 236 17.50 7.83 -10.75
C GLY A 236 16.07 7.53 -11.24
N THR A 237 15.24 6.87 -10.44
CA THR A 237 13.80 6.77 -10.67
C THR A 237 13.05 7.90 -9.95
N PHE A 238 11.85 8.21 -10.44
CA PHE A 238 11.01 9.27 -9.90
C PHE A 238 9.59 8.80 -9.68
N GLY A 239 8.95 9.34 -8.66
CA GLY A 239 7.55 9.23 -8.33
C GLY A 239 7.17 7.95 -7.61
N VAL A 240 6.16 8.08 -6.75
CA VAL A 240 5.36 7.02 -6.13
C VAL A 240 3.94 7.15 -6.67
N ASP A 241 3.25 6.04 -6.92
CA ASP A 241 1.83 6.03 -7.24
C ASP A 241 1.05 6.40 -5.96
N PRO A 242 0.44 7.60 -5.86
CA PRO A 242 -0.21 8.00 -4.62
C PRO A 242 -1.40 7.10 -4.28
N ASN A 243 -2.07 6.51 -5.28
CA ASN A 243 -3.17 5.55 -5.06
C ASN A 243 -2.68 4.11 -4.88
N ARG A 244 -1.41 3.92 -4.52
CA ARG A 244 -0.83 2.69 -3.95
C ARG A 244 -0.16 2.94 -2.60
N ASN A 245 -0.26 4.16 -2.07
CA ASN A 245 0.48 4.60 -0.90
C ASN A 245 -0.40 4.75 0.36
N PHE A 246 -1.71 4.48 0.30
CA PHE A 246 -2.58 4.52 1.48
C PHE A 246 -2.41 3.28 2.38
N GLY A 247 -2.64 3.46 3.69
CA GLY A 247 -2.27 2.49 4.73
C GLY A 247 -3.35 1.48 5.13
N TYR A 248 -4.00 0.82 4.17
CA TYR A 248 -4.90 -0.30 4.45
C TYR A 248 -4.58 -1.47 3.53
N ASN A 249 -4.26 -2.64 4.11
CA ASN A 249 -3.75 -3.80 3.38
C ASN A 249 -2.65 -3.44 2.36
N TRP A 250 -1.74 -2.56 2.78
CA TRP A 250 -0.72 -1.96 1.93
C TRP A 250 0.35 -2.98 1.50
N GLY A 251 0.79 -2.89 0.25
CA GLY A 251 1.90 -3.71 -0.27
C GLY A 251 1.53 -5.13 -0.70
N LEU A 252 0.24 -5.45 -0.76
CA LEU A 252 -0.26 -6.71 -1.33
C LEU A 252 -0.25 -6.68 -2.88
N ALA A 253 -0.95 -7.63 -3.49
CA ALA A 253 -1.14 -7.70 -4.95
C ALA A 253 -1.64 -6.37 -5.54
N GLY A 254 -1.32 -6.12 -6.80
CA GLY A 254 -1.73 -4.91 -7.52
C GLY A 254 -0.92 -3.64 -7.24
N SER A 255 0.18 -3.77 -6.47
CA SER A 255 1.14 -2.70 -6.20
C SER A 255 2.57 -3.23 -6.34
N SER A 256 3.53 -2.38 -6.70
CA SER A 256 4.93 -2.80 -6.89
C SER A 256 5.87 -2.19 -5.86
N GLY A 257 6.84 -2.97 -5.38
CA GLY A 257 7.97 -2.45 -4.59
C GLY A 257 9.15 -1.96 -5.45
N ASP A 258 9.09 -2.11 -6.77
CA ASP A 258 10.13 -1.66 -7.70
C ASP A 258 9.88 -0.19 -8.08
N PRO A 259 10.80 0.74 -7.77
CA PRO A 259 10.60 2.17 -7.97
C PRO A 259 10.54 2.60 -9.45
N ALA A 260 10.96 1.72 -10.36
CA ALA A 260 10.84 1.93 -11.81
C ALA A 260 9.42 1.64 -12.37
N LYS A 261 8.50 1.09 -11.56
CA LYS A 261 7.14 0.75 -11.99
C LYS A 261 6.19 1.93 -11.84
N GLU A 262 5.15 1.96 -12.69
CA GLU A 262 4.10 2.99 -12.61
C GLU A 262 3.23 2.82 -11.38
N THR A 263 3.14 1.59 -10.83
CA THR A 263 2.40 1.26 -9.60
C THR A 263 3.30 1.14 -8.38
N TYR A 264 4.47 1.82 -8.39
CA TYR A 264 5.38 1.81 -7.25
C TYR A 264 4.70 2.38 -6.02
N ARG A 265 4.61 1.59 -4.95
CA ARG A 265 3.83 1.89 -3.73
C ARG A 265 4.52 2.78 -2.72
N GLY A 266 5.80 3.11 -2.93
CA GLY A 266 6.63 3.80 -1.95
C GLY A 266 7.27 2.85 -0.94
N VAL A 267 8.05 3.42 -0.02
CA VAL A 267 8.86 2.68 0.97
C VAL A 267 8.06 2.28 2.22
N ALA A 268 6.93 2.92 2.45
CA ALA A 268 6.02 2.70 3.56
C ALA A 268 4.62 3.23 3.19
N PRO A 269 3.54 2.76 3.83
CA PRO A 269 2.25 3.43 3.70
C PRO A 269 2.39 4.89 4.19
N PHE A 270 1.76 5.81 3.48
CA PHE A 270 1.84 7.25 3.70
C PHE A 270 3.28 7.78 3.69
N SER A 271 4.14 7.25 2.82
CA SER A 271 5.48 7.79 2.63
C SER A 271 5.47 9.13 1.89
N GLU A 272 4.42 9.43 1.13
CA GLU A 272 4.33 10.63 0.31
C GLU A 272 3.61 11.76 1.06
N PRO A 273 4.12 13.00 1.00
CA PRO A 273 3.48 14.12 1.69
C PRO A 273 2.06 14.39 1.16
N GLU A 274 1.78 14.06 -0.11
CA GLU A 274 0.44 14.17 -0.67
C GLU A 274 -0.59 13.25 0.01
N THR A 275 -0.21 12.00 0.27
CA THR A 275 -1.10 11.05 0.97
C THR A 275 -1.13 11.29 2.47
N GLN A 276 -0.05 11.82 3.06
CA GLN A 276 -0.03 12.29 4.45
C GLN A 276 -1.01 13.44 4.68
N ALA A 277 -1.10 14.40 3.76
CA ALA A 277 -2.05 15.50 3.83
C ALA A 277 -3.50 14.97 3.91
N ILE A 278 -3.85 14.01 3.05
CA ILE A 278 -5.19 13.37 3.08
C ILE A 278 -5.39 12.56 4.36
N ARG A 279 -4.39 11.79 4.80
CA ARG A 279 -4.44 11.02 6.06
C ARG A 279 -4.75 11.93 7.25
N ASP A 280 -3.98 13.00 7.38
CA ASP A 280 -4.07 13.90 8.53
C ASP A 280 -5.36 14.71 8.48
N PHE A 281 -5.81 15.09 7.28
CA PHE A 281 -7.09 15.75 7.08
C PHE A 281 -8.27 14.83 7.45
N VAL A 282 -8.32 13.59 6.97
CA VAL A 282 -9.38 12.63 7.34
C VAL A 282 -9.37 12.31 8.83
N ALA A 283 -8.21 12.27 9.47
CA ALA A 283 -8.11 11.98 10.90
C ALA A 283 -8.75 13.04 11.81
N THR A 284 -9.03 14.25 11.29
CA THR A 284 -9.63 15.35 12.08
C THR A 284 -11.10 15.62 11.75
N HIS A 285 -11.74 14.77 10.94
CA HIS A 285 -13.11 14.95 10.46
C HIS A 285 -13.89 13.64 10.59
N GLU A 286 -15.22 13.73 10.67
CA GLU A 286 -16.10 12.56 10.75
C GLU A 286 -16.81 12.35 9.40
N PHE A 287 -16.03 11.98 8.38
CA PHE A 287 -16.55 11.70 7.04
C PHE A 287 -17.51 10.51 7.03
N TYR A 288 -18.66 10.68 6.35
CA TYR A 288 -19.63 9.60 6.13
C TYR A 288 -19.47 8.95 4.76
N ALA A 289 -19.05 9.73 3.77
CA ALA A 289 -18.94 9.28 2.39
C ALA A 289 -17.81 9.99 1.65
N SER A 290 -17.28 9.33 0.61
CA SER A 290 -16.25 9.90 -0.24
C SER A 290 -16.39 9.49 -1.70
N ILE A 291 -16.08 10.39 -2.63
CA ILE A 291 -15.74 10.05 -4.01
C ILE A 291 -14.30 10.49 -4.31
N SER A 292 -13.47 9.56 -4.79
CA SER A 292 -12.24 9.87 -5.50
C SER A 292 -12.49 9.81 -7.01
N TYR A 293 -12.36 10.95 -7.69
CA TYR A 293 -12.48 11.02 -9.15
C TYR A 293 -11.16 10.63 -9.82
N HIS A 294 -11.27 9.78 -10.82
CA HIS A 294 -10.21 9.26 -11.68
C HIS A 294 -10.62 9.32 -13.15
N SER A 295 -9.72 9.02 -14.07
CA SER A 295 -10.10 8.70 -15.44
C SER A 295 -9.16 7.65 -16.02
N TYR A 296 -9.61 6.74 -16.87
CA TYR A 296 -10.89 6.71 -17.56
C TYR A 296 -11.49 5.31 -17.47
N SER A 297 -12.77 5.17 -17.80
CA SER A 297 -13.45 3.92 -18.19
C SER A 297 -14.98 4.00 -18.06
N GLN A 298 -15.52 5.09 -17.49
CA GLN A 298 -16.92 5.21 -17.08
C GLN A 298 -17.32 4.11 -16.08
N LEU A 299 -16.70 4.11 -14.91
CA LEU A 299 -16.96 3.16 -13.82
C LEU A 299 -17.33 3.89 -12.53
N VAL A 300 -18.14 3.24 -11.71
CA VAL A 300 -18.36 3.60 -10.30
C VAL A 300 -17.92 2.42 -9.47
N LEU A 301 -16.74 2.51 -8.88
CA LEU A 301 -16.10 1.47 -8.12
C LEU A 301 -16.40 1.62 -6.63
N TYR A 302 -16.48 0.50 -5.94
CA TYR A 302 -16.60 0.42 -4.48
C TYR A 302 -15.64 -0.64 -3.93
N PRO A 303 -15.23 -0.57 -2.66
CA PRO A 303 -14.33 -1.54 -2.02
C PRO A 303 -14.80 -3.00 -2.13
N TRP A 304 -13.89 -3.98 -2.15
CA TRP A 304 -12.44 -3.85 -2.03
C TRP A 304 -11.72 -3.79 -3.38
N GLY A 305 -10.61 -3.06 -3.45
CA GLY A 305 -9.58 -3.11 -4.48
C GLY A 305 -8.54 -4.22 -4.24
N TYR A 306 -8.14 -4.44 -2.98
CA TYR A 306 -7.02 -5.33 -2.65
C TYR A 306 -7.35 -6.82 -2.74
N THR A 307 -8.63 -7.18 -2.63
CA THR A 307 -9.11 -8.57 -2.61
C THR A 307 -10.35 -8.78 -3.47
N MET A 308 -10.53 -10.01 -3.95
CA MET A 308 -11.74 -10.47 -4.64
C MET A 308 -12.88 -10.80 -3.67
N ASP A 309 -12.59 -10.90 -2.37
CA ASP A 309 -13.61 -11.09 -1.35
C ASP A 309 -14.56 -9.89 -1.32
N ALA A 310 -15.84 -10.16 -1.05
CA ALA A 310 -16.82 -9.10 -0.94
C ALA A 310 -16.55 -8.20 0.28
N ALA A 311 -16.73 -6.88 0.12
CA ALA A 311 -16.79 -5.99 1.27
C ALA A 311 -17.95 -6.36 2.21
N PRO A 312 -17.79 -6.19 3.54
CA PRO A 312 -18.85 -6.48 4.50
C PRO A 312 -20.21 -5.87 4.13
N HIS A 313 -20.23 -4.63 3.65
CA HIS A 313 -21.43 -3.89 3.26
C HIS A 313 -21.68 -3.92 1.73
N LYS A 314 -21.24 -4.98 1.04
CA LYS A 314 -21.30 -5.06 -0.43
C LYS A 314 -22.67 -4.71 -1.01
N GLU A 315 -23.76 -5.23 -0.45
CA GLU A 315 -25.11 -4.99 -1.00
C GLU A 315 -25.46 -3.49 -1.01
N GLN A 316 -25.12 -2.78 0.07
CA GLN A 316 -25.37 -1.35 0.23
C GLN A 316 -24.44 -0.53 -0.67
N LEU A 317 -23.13 -0.81 -0.64
CA LEU A 317 -22.13 -0.17 -1.49
C LEU A 317 -22.45 -0.33 -2.98
N SER A 318 -22.77 -1.55 -3.42
CA SER A 318 -23.10 -1.81 -4.82
C SER A 318 -24.36 -1.07 -5.25
N LYS A 319 -25.36 -0.98 -4.36
CA LYS A 319 -26.61 -0.27 -4.65
C LYS A 319 -26.38 1.23 -4.80
N ILE A 320 -25.60 1.84 -3.92
CA ILE A 320 -25.21 3.26 -4.00
C ILE A 320 -24.45 3.52 -5.30
N ALA A 321 -23.48 2.65 -5.63
CA ALA A 321 -22.72 2.76 -6.88
C ALA A 321 -23.61 2.66 -8.13
N GLU A 322 -24.60 1.75 -8.14
CA GLU A 322 -25.59 1.62 -9.21
C GLU A 322 -26.47 2.87 -9.34
N ASP A 323 -26.94 3.43 -8.23
CA ASP A 323 -27.77 4.62 -8.22
C ASP A 323 -26.99 5.85 -8.70
N MET A 324 -25.72 6.00 -8.32
CA MET A 324 -24.83 7.02 -8.88
C MET A 324 -24.63 6.84 -10.39
N ALA A 325 -24.37 5.60 -10.86
CA ALA A 325 -24.22 5.32 -12.28
C ALA A 325 -25.50 5.63 -13.09
N ASN A 326 -26.68 5.36 -12.52
CA ASN A 326 -27.97 5.73 -13.13
C ASN A 326 -28.17 7.25 -13.17
N ALA A 327 -27.84 7.95 -12.08
CA ALA A 327 -27.93 9.41 -12.01
C ALA A 327 -27.04 10.08 -13.07
N ILE A 328 -25.84 9.54 -13.32
CA ILE A 328 -24.94 10.01 -14.39
C ILE A 328 -25.57 9.80 -15.77
N LYS A 329 -26.10 8.60 -16.00
CA LYS A 329 -26.73 8.24 -17.26
C LYS A 329 -27.91 9.14 -17.62
N ASP A 330 -28.69 9.60 -16.65
CA ASP A 330 -29.90 10.38 -16.87
C ASP A 330 -29.62 11.81 -17.42
N VAL A 331 -28.38 12.30 -17.35
CA VAL A 331 -28.02 13.64 -17.87
C VAL A 331 -27.72 13.59 -19.37
N HIS A 332 -26.68 12.85 -19.77
CA HIS A 332 -26.18 12.81 -21.15
C HIS A 332 -26.19 11.41 -21.79
N GLY A 333 -26.73 10.40 -21.10
CA GLY A 333 -26.83 9.02 -21.60
C GLY A 333 -25.56 8.19 -21.46
N MET A 334 -24.53 8.67 -20.74
CA MET A 334 -23.29 7.92 -20.53
C MET A 334 -23.50 6.73 -19.60
N ASN A 335 -23.18 5.53 -20.08
CA ASN A 335 -23.36 4.31 -19.31
C ASN A 335 -22.13 4.05 -18.45
N TYR A 336 -22.18 4.49 -17.19
CA TYR A 336 -21.22 4.10 -16.17
C TYR A 336 -21.58 2.72 -15.62
N SER A 337 -20.57 1.90 -15.28
CA SER A 337 -20.81 0.57 -14.71
C SER A 337 -20.38 0.51 -13.24
N ALA A 338 -21.31 0.15 -12.36
CA ALA A 338 -21.02 -0.12 -10.96
C ALA A 338 -20.36 -1.51 -10.79
N ARG A 339 -19.27 -1.60 -10.03
CA ARG A 339 -18.62 -2.89 -9.68
C ARG A 339 -17.66 -2.74 -8.50
N GLN A 340 -17.32 -3.85 -7.86
CA GLN A 340 -16.25 -3.86 -6.88
C GLN A 340 -14.92 -3.52 -7.56
N ALA A 341 -14.07 -2.72 -6.93
CA ALA A 341 -12.83 -2.20 -7.51
C ALA A 341 -11.91 -3.34 -8.01
N SER A 342 -11.77 -4.44 -7.26
CA SER A 342 -10.99 -5.60 -7.68
C SER A 342 -11.52 -6.33 -8.91
N ASN A 343 -12.79 -6.12 -9.31
CA ASN A 343 -13.34 -6.63 -10.58
C ASN A 343 -12.87 -5.83 -11.81
N LEU A 344 -12.16 -4.73 -11.61
CA LEU A 344 -11.33 -4.14 -12.66
C LEU A 344 -9.99 -4.90 -12.70
N TYR A 345 -9.23 -4.82 -11.61
CA TYR A 345 -8.06 -5.63 -11.29
C TYR A 345 -7.70 -5.42 -9.81
N ARG A 346 -6.99 -6.36 -9.20
CA ARG A 346 -6.47 -6.15 -7.83
C ARG A 346 -5.54 -4.93 -7.76
N ALA A 347 -5.74 -4.10 -6.74
CA ALA A 347 -4.95 -2.92 -6.39
C ALA A 347 -4.90 -2.81 -4.87
N SER A 348 -3.72 -2.58 -4.28
CA SER A 348 -3.58 -2.41 -2.82
C SER A 348 -2.99 -1.05 -2.48
N GLY A 349 -3.39 -0.52 -1.32
CA GLY A 349 -2.99 0.81 -0.87
C GLY A 349 -3.67 1.96 -1.62
N ASP A 350 -4.89 1.72 -2.13
CA ASP A 350 -5.74 2.75 -2.70
C ASP A 350 -6.56 3.50 -1.63
N SER A 351 -7.06 4.67 -2.02
CA SER A 351 -7.76 5.59 -1.12
C SER A 351 -9.11 5.08 -0.67
N ASP A 352 -9.87 4.40 -1.53
CA ASP A 352 -11.21 3.91 -1.21
C ASP A 352 -11.17 2.71 -0.26
N ASP A 353 -10.23 1.78 -0.42
CA ASP A 353 -10.06 0.71 0.58
C ASP A 353 -9.60 1.25 1.92
N TRP A 354 -8.74 2.27 1.94
CA TRP A 354 -8.31 2.87 3.21
C TRP A 354 -9.40 3.66 3.90
N LEU A 355 -10.13 4.53 3.18
CA LEU A 355 -11.25 5.29 3.75
C LEU A 355 -12.33 4.36 4.31
N TYR A 356 -12.69 3.32 3.55
CA TYR A 356 -13.70 2.35 4.01
C TYR A 356 -13.16 1.44 5.11
N GLY A 357 -11.96 0.88 4.92
CA GLY A 357 -11.40 -0.12 5.82
C GLY A 357 -10.85 0.41 7.13
N ALA A 358 -10.36 1.66 7.17
CA ALA A 358 -9.82 2.27 8.38
C ALA A 358 -10.79 3.25 9.08
N TYR A 359 -11.77 3.80 8.35
CA TYR A 359 -12.67 4.84 8.89
C TYR A 359 -14.16 4.55 8.69
N ASN A 360 -14.53 3.44 8.03
CA ASN A 360 -15.94 3.12 7.72
C ASN A 360 -16.64 4.15 6.83
N ILE A 361 -15.86 4.89 6.05
CA ILE A 361 -16.39 5.88 5.12
C ILE A 361 -16.97 5.13 3.92
N ALA A 362 -18.17 5.51 3.46
CA ALA A 362 -18.73 5.04 2.19
C ALA A 362 -17.89 5.58 1.02
N ALA A 363 -16.80 4.90 0.70
CA ALA A 363 -15.81 5.38 -0.26
C ALA A 363 -16.05 4.77 -1.66
N PHE A 364 -16.01 5.63 -2.67
CA PHE A 364 -16.21 5.24 -4.07
C PHE A 364 -15.11 5.85 -4.94
N THR A 365 -14.71 5.11 -5.96
CA THR A 365 -13.84 5.62 -7.03
C THR A 365 -14.67 5.78 -8.31
N VAL A 366 -14.67 6.97 -8.91
CA VAL A 366 -15.36 7.21 -10.19
C VAL A 366 -14.33 7.35 -11.30
N GLU A 367 -14.31 6.39 -12.22
CA GLU A 367 -13.51 6.48 -13.46
C GLU A 367 -14.33 7.23 -14.51
N LEU A 368 -13.96 8.47 -14.80
CA LEU A 368 -14.67 9.38 -15.69
C LEU A 368 -14.55 8.97 -17.17
N ARG A 369 -15.08 9.83 -18.06
CA ARG A 369 -14.90 9.72 -19.50
C ARG A 369 -13.41 9.73 -19.90
N PRO A 370 -13.07 9.17 -21.08
CA PRO A 370 -13.92 8.38 -21.98
C PRO A 370 -14.21 6.96 -21.45
N LYS A 371 -15.05 6.19 -22.17
CA LYS A 371 -15.23 4.77 -21.86
C LYS A 371 -14.07 3.91 -22.36
N THR A 372 -13.56 4.23 -23.54
CA THR A 372 -12.50 3.45 -24.20
C THR A 372 -11.42 4.36 -24.78
N LEU A 373 -10.25 3.77 -25.03
CA LEU A 373 -9.11 4.37 -25.73
C LEU A 373 -9.53 5.10 -27.01
N TRP A 374 -10.49 4.55 -27.74
CA TRP A 374 -10.86 5.00 -29.08
C TRP A 374 -11.87 6.13 -29.12
N ASP A 375 -12.61 6.36 -28.03
CA ASP A 375 -13.58 7.45 -27.96
C ASP A 375 -12.90 8.84 -28.04
N CYS A 376 -11.59 8.91 -27.76
CA CYS A 376 -10.76 10.11 -27.88
C CYS A 376 -9.60 9.92 -28.87
N GLY A 377 -9.79 9.13 -29.92
CA GLY A 377 -8.80 9.00 -31.00
C GLY A 377 -7.45 8.40 -30.56
N GLY A 378 -7.46 7.57 -29.51
CA GLY A 378 -6.26 6.93 -28.98
C GLY A 378 -5.60 7.67 -27.81
N LYS A 379 -6.15 8.81 -27.36
CA LYS A 379 -5.58 9.63 -26.29
C LYS A 379 -6.60 9.82 -25.17
N PRO A 380 -6.83 8.79 -24.34
CA PRO A 380 -8.01 8.76 -23.47
C PRO A 380 -7.86 9.72 -22.28
N PHE A 381 -6.64 9.98 -21.85
CA PHE A 381 -6.36 10.99 -20.82
C PHE A 381 -6.40 12.42 -21.37
N GLU A 382 -6.31 12.63 -22.69
CA GLU A 382 -6.48 13.93 -23.36
C GLU A 382 -7.94 14.11 -23.82
N LEU A 383 -8.88 14.02 -22.88
CA LEU A 383 -10.30 14.22 -23.17
C LEU A 383 -10.49 15.63 -23.82
N PRO A 384 -11.19 15.74 -24.96
CA PRO A 384 -11.35 17.02 -25.67
C PRO A 384 -11.97 18.10 -24.77
N GLU A 385 -11.56 19.36 -24.93
CA GLU A 385 -11.99 20.46 -24.07
C GLU A 385 -13.51 20.68 -24.09
N GLU A 386 -14.15 20.44 -25.24
CA GLU A 386 -15.61 20.50 -25.38
C GLU A 386 -16.36 19.41 -24.58
N GLN A 387 -15.65 18.40 -24.09
CA GLN A 387 -16.20 17.33 -23.26
C GLN A 387 -16.02 17.58 -21.75
N ILE A 388 -15.27 18.62 -21.35
CA ILE A 388 -15.06 18.95 -19.93
C ILE A 388 -16.41 19.22 -19.25
N ILE A 389 -17.13 20.23 -19.71
CA ILE A 389 -18.41 20.63 -19.10
C ILE A 389 -19.46 19.51 -19.15
N PRO A 390 -19.67 18.80 -20.29
CA PRO A 390 -20.56 17.64 -20.30
C PRO A 390 -20.17 16.55 -19.28
N THR A 391 -18.89 16.31 -19.05
CA THR A 391 -18.43 15.33 -18.06
C THR A 391 -18.69 15.81 -16.63
N CYS A 392 -18.50 17.11 -16.36
CA CYS A 392 -18.85 17.69 -15.07
C CYS A 392 -20.36 17.62 -14.80
N GLU A 393 -21.18 18.09 -15.76
CA GLU A 393 -22.65 18.12 -15.65
C GLU A 393 -23.25 16.74 -15.35
N GLU A 394 -22.78 15.69 -16.01
CA GLU A 394 -23.32 14.34 -15.77
C GLU A 394 -22.93 13.77 -14.40
N ASN A 395 -21.82 14.20 -13.82
CA ASN A 395 -21.38 13.71 -12.51
C ASN A 395 -22.01 14.46 -11.33
N ILE A 396 -22.59 15.65 -11.55
CA ILE A 396 -23.25 16.43 -10.49
C ILE A 396 -24.37 15.63 -9.81
N PRO A 397 -25.35 15.01 -10.51
CA PRO A 397 -26.41 14.27 -9.83
C PRO A 397 -25.94 13.12 -8.95
N ALA A 398 -24.85 12.43 -9.33
CA ALA A 398 -24.25 11.38 -8.51
C ALA A 398 -23.64 11.95 -7.22
N ALA A 399 -22.89 13.06 -7.32
CA ALA A 399 -22.34 13.74 -6.15
C ALA A 399 -23.45 14.24 -5.20
N LEU A 400 -24.49 14.89 -5.74
CA LEU A 400 -25.63 15.36 -4.95
C LEU A 400 -26.41 14.22 -4.30
N TYR A 401 -26.55 13.08 -4.99
CA TYR A 401 -27.15 11.87 -4.42
C TYR A 401 -26.34 11.38 -3.22
N LEU A 402 -25.00 11.30 -3.34
CA LEU A 402 -24.15 10.86 -2.25
C LEU A 402 -24.23 11.79 -1.02
N ILE A 403 -24.21 13.11 -1.23
CA ILE A 403 -24.38 14.10 -0.15
C ILE A 403 -25.73 13.94 0.56
N GLU A 404 -26.79 13.67 -0.21
CA GLU A 404 -28.14 13.51 0.29
C GLU A 404 -28.28 12.25 1.16
N CYS A 405 -27.74 11.12 0.71
CA CYS A 405 -27.92 9.83 1.37
C CYS A 405 -26.83 9.47 2.39
N SER A 406 -25.72 10.23 2.48
CA SER A 406 -24.59 9.93 3.37
C SER A 406 -24.94 9.69 4.85
N PRO A 407 -25.87 10.41 5.51
CA PRO A 407 -26.18 10.14 6.92
C PRO A 407 -27.01 8.87 7.13
N GLN A 408 -27.52 8.28 6.04
CA GLN A 408 -28.32 7.05 6.07
C GLN A 408 -27.43 5.80 5.90
N PHE A 409 -26.13 5.99 5.67
CA PHE A 409 -25.19 4.90 5.51
C PHE A 409 -24.90 4.27 6.87
N ASP A 410 -25.50 3.09 7.07
CA ASP A 410 -25.15 2.16 8.13
C ASP A 410 -23.91 1.34 7.74
N ILE A 411 -22.88 2.02 7.24
CA ILE A 411 -21.57 1.42 6.99
C ILE A 411 -20.85 1.46 8.33
N ILE A 412 -21.20 0.52 9.21
CA ILE A 412 -20.53 0.36 10.48
C ILE A 412 -19.68 -0.90 10.35
N SER A 413 -18.38 -0.75 10.06
CA SER A 413 -17.48 -1.85 10.38
C SER A 413 -17.26 -1.83 11.89
N PRO A 414 -17.52 -2.93 12.61
CA PRO A 414 -17.35 -2.96 14.05
C PRO A 414 -15.89 -2.62 14.39
N ALA A 415 -15.69 -1.68 15.32
CA ALA A 415 -14.38 -1.24 15.79
C ALA A 415 -13.37 -2.39 15.90
N ASN A 416 -12.15 -2.26 15.40
CA ASN A 416 -11.21 -3.39 15.44
C ASN A 416 -10.55 -3.50 16.82
N ALA A 417 -11.15 -4.30 17.69
CA ALA A 417 -10.66 -4.57 19.04
C ALA A 417 -9.20 -5.08 18.98
N ALA A 418 -8.28 -4.35 19.60
CA ALA A 418 -6.89 -4.76 19.72
C ALA A 418 -6.30 -4.31 21.06
N PHE A 419 -5.46 -5.15 21.66
CA PHE A 419 -4.79 -4.81 22.91
C PHE A 419 -3.39 -5.40 23.01
N VAL A 420 -2.60 -4.79 23.90
CA VAL A 420 -1.32 -5.32 24.37
C VAL A 420 -1.38 -5.52 25.88
N TYR A 421 -0.50 -6.36 26.42
CA TYR A 421 -0.41 -6.60 27.86
C TYR A 421 1.05 -6.65 28.32
N TYR A 422 1.30 -6.28 29.58
CA TYR A 422 2.63 -6.30 30.17
C TYR A 422 2.61 -6.48 31.70
N PRO A 423 3.66 -7.09 32.28
CA PRO A 423 4.81 -7.68 31.60
C PRO A 423 4.42 -8.99 30.86
N VAL A 424 5.06 -9.25 29.71
CA VAL A 424 4.80 -10.43 28.86
C VAL A 424 5.17 -11.74 29.57
N THR A 425 6.05 -11.65 30.57
CA THR A 425 6.37 -12.71 31.53
C THR A 425 6.25 -12.15 32.94
N SER A 426 5.35 -12.70 33.75
CA SER A 426 5.19 -12.27 35.14
C SER A 426 5.31 -13.42 36.14
N ILE A 427 6.26 -13.27 37.06
CA ILE A 427 6.24 -13.90 38.40
C ILE A 427 5.36 -13.11 39.37
N THR A 428 4.88 -11.92 39.00
CA THR A 428 3.92 -11.15 39.80
C THR A 428 2.50 -11.52 39.38
N GLN A 429 1.60 -11.56 40.35
CA GLN A 429 0.20 -11.93 40.10
C GLN A 429 -0.55 -10.88 39.27
N THR A 430 -0.01 -9.67 39.05
CA THR A 430 -0.70 -8.53 38.42
C THR A 430 -0.21 -8.24 37.00
N ILE A 431 -1.12 -8.20 36.03
CA ILE A 431 -0.89 -7.85 34.61
C ILE A 431 -1.62 -6.56 34.28
N THR A 432 -0.99 -5.69 33.48
CA THR A 432 -1.63 -4.53 32.86
C THR A 432 -2.07 -4.87 31.44
N PHE A 433 -3.32 -4.53 31.13
CA PHE A 433 -3.96 -4.65 29.83
C PHE A 433 -4.19 -3.26 29.25
N ASN A 434 -3.78 -3.04 28.00
CA ASN A 434 -3.95 -1.77 27.32
C ASN A 434 -4.64 -1.96 25.98
N GLY A 435 -5.91 -1.56 25.91
CA GLY A 435 -6.75 -1.56 24.71
C GLY A 435 -6.59 -0.34 23.81
N SER A 436 -5.64 0.56 24.08
CA SER A 436 -5.41 1.79 23.28
C SER A 436 -5.04 1.52 21.82
N ASN A 437 -4.70 0.28 21.47
CA ASN A 437 -4.40 -0.14 20.11
C ASN A 437 -5.66 -0.51 19.31
N THR A 438 -6.84 -0.50 19.94
CA THR A 438 -8.11 -0.64 19.22
C THR A 438 -8.22 0.50 18.21
N THR A 439 -8.41 0.16 16.95
CA THR A 439 -8.55 1.10 15.85
C THR A 439 -9.97 1.07 15.32
N ILE A 440 -10.34 2.08 14.51
CA ILE A 440 -11.61 2.18 13.77
C ILE A 440 -12.81 2.45 14.69
N GLY A 441 -13.54 3.54 14.42
CA GLY A 441 -14.67 4.01 15.24
C GLY A 441 -14.24 4.71 16.53
N LYS A 442 -15.07 5.64 17.02
CA LYS A 442 -14.87 6.24 18.33
C LYS A 442 -15.49 5.29 19.38
N ILE A 443 -14.67 4.90 20.35
CA ILE A 443 -15.02 3.83 21.28
C ILE A 443 -15.64 4.45 22.53
N GLU A 444 -16.90 4.11 22.79
CA GLU A 444 -17.61 4.54 23.99
C GLU A 444 -17.25 3.64 25.19
N CYS A 445 -17.14 2.32 24.96
CA CYS A 445 -16.94 1.34 26.03
C CYS A 445 -15.83 0.34 25.71
N TYR A 446 -15.02 0.02 26.74
CA TYR A 446 -14.06 -1.08 26.74
C TYR A 446 -14.42 -2.02 27.90
N ASP A 447 -14.80 -3.25 27.58
CA ASP A 447 -15.16 -4.30 28.53
C ASP A 447 -14.17 -5.47 28.43
N TRP A 448 -13.71 -5.95 29.58
CA TRP A 448 -12.72 -7.01 29.69
C TRP A 448 -13.29 -8.23 30.39
N ASP A 449 -13.00 -9.41 29.84
CA ASP A 449 -13.10 -10.70 30.51
C ASP A 449 -11.69 -11.28 30.67
N PHE A 450 -11.24 -11.50 31.90
CA PHE A 450 -9.88 -11.96 32.17
C PHE A 450 -9.73 -13.48 32.10
N GLY A 451 -10.78 -14.23 31.76
CA GLY A 451 -10.72 -15.67 31.58
C GLY A 451 -10.65 -16.49 32.87
N ASP A 452 -10.66 -15.84 34.05
CA ASP A 452 -10.75 -16.47 35.38
C ASP A 452 -12.10 -16.21 36.08
N GLY A 453 -13.05 -15.59 35.36
CA GLY A 453 -14.37 -15.20 35.85
C GLY A 453 -14.42 -13.77 36.40
N ALA A 454 -13.31 -13.03 36.46
CA ALA A 454 -13.30 -11.60 36.73
C ALA A 454 -13.46 -10.78 35.45
N THR A 455 -14.03 -9.58 35.59
CA THR A 455 -14.24 -8.63 34.50
C THR A 455 -13.66 -7.25 34.86
N GLY A 456 -13.41 -6.41 33.86
CA GLY A 456 -12.93 -5.04 34.03
C GLY A 456 -13.52 -4.09 32.98
N SER A 457 -13.37 -2.79 33.20
CA SER A 457 -13.76 -1.78 32.20
C SER A 457 -12.77 -0.61 32.15
N GLY A 458 -12.61 -0.04 30.95
CA GLY A 458 -11.69 1.06 30.66
C GLY A 458 -10.58 0.70 29.68
N ILE A 459 -9.92 1.73 29.11
CA ILE A 459 -8.89 1.57 28.07
C ILE A 459 -7.66 0.82 28.61
N ILE A 460 -7.22 1.19 29.82
CA ILE A 460 -6.10 0.54 30.51
C ILE A 460 -6.62 -0.02 31.83
N VAL A 461 -6.49 -1.33 32.02
CA VAL A 461 -6.92 -2.02 33.24
C VAL A 461 -5.80 -2.90 33.78
N THR A 462 -5.83 -3.19 35.08
CA THR A 462 -4.91 -4.14 35.72
C THR A 462 -5.69 -5.27 36.38
N HIS A 463 -5.26 -6.52 36.20
CA HIS A 463 -5.89 -7.67 36.85
C HIS A 463 -4.86 -8.55 37.55
N SER A 464 -5.28 -9.19 38.66
CA SER A 464 -4.42 -10.10 39.41
C SER A 464 -4.95 -11.53 39.46
N TYR A 465 -4.15 -12.49 39.01
CA TYR A 465 -4.52 -13.90 38.96
C TYR A 465 -4.07 -14.65 40.23
N SER A 466 -5.00 -15.40 40.83
CA SER A 466 -4.76 -16.11 42.10
C SER A 466 -4.03 -17.44 41.95
N SER A 467 -4.05 -18.02 40.75
CA SER A 467 -3.48 -19.34 40.45
C SER A 467 -2.64 -19.28 39.18
N ALA A 468 -1.65 -20.18 39.06
CA ALA A 468 -0.96 -20.40 37.81
C ALA A 468 -1.89 -21.11 36.81
N GLY A 469 -1.78 -20.77 35.52
CA GLY A 469 -2.60 -21.34 34.46
C GLY A 469 -2.62 -20.49 33.18
N ASN A 470 -3.38 -20.98 32.20
CA ASN A 470 -3.64 -20.28 30.93
C ASN A 470 -5.01 -19.62 31.03
N TYR A 471 -5.08 -18.34 30.70
CA TYR A 471 -6.29 -17.54 30.76
C TYR A 471 -6.54 -16.92 29.38
N THR A 472 -7.68 -17.22 28.77
CA THR A 472 -8.11 -16.54 27.54
C THR A 472 -8.73 -15.21 27.91
N VAL A 473 -7.98 -14.13 27.73
CA VAL A 473 -8.45 -12.77 27.97
C VAL A 473 -9.15 -12.25 26.73
N LYS A 474 -10.32 -11.66 26.92
CA LYS A 474 -11.13 -11.07 25.86
C LYS A 474 -11.32 -9.58 26.12
N LEU A 475 -11.02 -8.76 25.12
CA LEU A 475 -11.46 -7.36 25.05
C LEU A 475 -12.68 -7.29 24.15
N ILE A 476 -13.74 -6.63 24.63
CA ILE A 476 -14.92 -6.24 23.88
C ILE A 476 -14.94 -4.71 23.85
N VAL A 477 -15.09 -4.14 22.66
CA VAL A 477 -15.22 -2.69 22.48
C VAL A 477 -16.59 -2.38 21.90
N THR A 478 -17.19 -1.28 22.35
CA THR A 478 -18.46 -0.76 21.85
C THR A 478 -18.24 0.68 21.40
N ASP A 479 -18.65 1.02 20.18
CA ASP A 479 -18.60 2.40 19.68
C ASP A 479 -19.78 3.25 20.19
N GLU A 480 -19.77 4.56 19.93
CA GLU A 480 -20.89 5.46 20.33
C GLU A 480 -22.25 5.14 19.69
N LYS A 481 -22.26 4.25 18.69
CA LYS A 481 -23.47 3.81 17.98
C LYS A 481 -23.97 2.47 18.51
N GLY A 482 -23.28 1.88 19.48
CA GLY A 482 -23.66 0.64 20.16
C GLY A 482 -23.21 -0.64 19.44
N ALA A 483 -22.39 -0.54 18.39
CA ALA A 483 -21.86 -1.72 17.70
C ALA A 483 -20.65 -2.27 18.46
N THR A 484 -20.57 -3.60 18.55
CA THR A 484 -19.54 -4.28 19.35
C THR A 484 -18.58 -5.09 18.50
N ASN A 485 -17.31 -5.10 18.86
CA ASN A 485 -16.31 -6.06 18.36
C ASN A 485 -15.53 -6.66 19.53
N SER A 486 -14.83 -7.76 19.31
CA SER A 486 -13.98 -8.35 20.32
C SER A 486 -12.76 -9.06 19.77
N THR A 487 -11.68 -9.05 20.55
CA THR A 487 -10.46 -9.83 20.30
C THR A 487 -10.10 -10.65 21.54
N THR A 488 -9.31 -11.71 21.36
CA THR A 488 -8.88 -12.60 22.43
C THR A 488 -7.40 -12.92 22.33
N GLU A 489 -6.72 -12.97 23.48
CA GLU A 489 -5.34 -13.47 23.61
C GLU A 489 -5.25 -14.48 24.76
N ILE A 490 -4.33 -15.45 24.65
CA ILE A 490 -4.06 -16.41 25.73
C ILE A 490 -2.89 -15.89 26.57
N ILE A 491 -3.10 -15.80 27.88
CA ILE A 491 -2.11 -15.32 28.84
C ILE A 491 -1.70 -16.44 29.77
N TYR A 492 -0.40 -16.50 30.02
CA TYR A 492 0.24 -17.53 30.82
C TYR A 492 0.65 -16.95 32.17
N ILE A 493 0.01 -17.38 33.24
CA ILE A 493 0.31 -16.96 34.60
C ILE A 493 1.03 -18.10 35.32
N GLY A 494 2.19 -17.82 35.92
CA GLY A 494 2.92 -18.81 36.70
C GLY A 494 3.48 -20.00 35.92
N ILE A 495 3.75 -19.85 34.62
CA ILE A 495 4.44 -20.88 33.81
C ILE A 495 5.96 -20.75 33.97
N PRO A 496 6.71 -21.87 34.02
CA PRO A 496 8.16 -21.88 34.21
C PRO A 496 8.85 -21.14 33.08
N ILE A 497 10.04 -20.61 33.34
CA ILE A 497 10.83 -20.00 32.28
C ILE A 497 11.14 -21.10 31.25
N LEU A 498 10.54 -21.02 30.06
CA LEU A 498 10.79 -21.98 28.99
C LEU A 498 12.24 -21.83 28.55
N THR A 499 12.89 -22.96 28.33
CA THR A 499 14.20 -22.97 27.70
C THR A 499 14.10 -22.26 26.35
N SER A 500 14.96 -21.29 26.09
CA SER A 500 15.01 -20.59 24.79
C SER A 500 16.40 -20.59 24.23
N VAL A 501 16.51 -20.77 22.92
CA VAL A 501 17.77 -20.63 22.18
C VAL A 501 17.64 -19.46 21.23
N SER A 502 18.60 -18.54 21.23
CA SER A 502 18.59 -17.33 20.40
C SER A 502 19.96 -17.03 19.81
N VAL A 503 19.96 -16.32 18.69
CA VAL A 503 21.18 -15.73 18.10
C VAL A 503 21.28 -14.27 18.54
N GLU A 504 22.43 -13.89 19.07
CA GLU A 504 22.77 -12.49 19.35
C GLU A 504 23.82 -12.01 18.34
N ASN A 505 23.50 -10.94 17.62
CA ASN A 505 24.37 -10.28 16.63
C ASN A 505 24.09 -8.77 16.61
N PRO A 506 25.00 -7.96 16.04
CA PRO A 506 24.71 -6.57 15.73
C PRO A 506 23.56 -6.47 14.72
N LEU A 507 22.64 -5.53 14.92
CA LEU A 507 21.52 -5.27 14.00
C LEU A 507 21.99 -4.68 12.66
N GLU A 508 23.10 -3.95 12.67
CA GLU A 508 23.70 -3.31 11.50
C GLU A 508 25.21 -3.62 11.47
N VAL A 509 25.73 -4.03 10.31
CA VAL A 509 27.14 -4.44 10.12
C VAL A 509 27.73 -3.81 8.85
N ILE A 510 28.99 -3.39 8.93
CA ILE A 510 29.73 -2.76 7.80
C ILE A 510 31.05 -3.48 7.48
N GLU A 511 31.37 -4.47 8.30
CA GLU A 511 32.55 -5.32 8.23
C GLU A 511 32.23 -6.67 8.88
N ASN A 512 33.18 -7.60 8.84
CA ASN A 512 33.04 -8.90 9.47
C ASN A 512 32.61 -8.78 10.93
N PHE A 513 31.68 -9.63 11.36
CA PHE A 513 31.11 -9.58 12.70
C PHE A 513 31.05 -10.97 13.31
N THR A 514 30.79 -10.98 14.61
CA THR A 514 30.59 -12.19 15.40
C THR A 514 29.15 -12.24 15.89
N ALA A 515 28.56 -13.43 15.84
CA ALA A 515 27.29 -13.74 16.48
C ALA A 515 27.48 -14.88 17.50
N THR A 516 26.63 -14.93 18.51
CA THR A 516 26.63 -16.01 19.51
C THR A 516 25.27 -16.69 19.56
N VAL A 517 25.27 -18.03 19.61
CA VAL A 517 24.08 -18.82 19.89
C VAL A 517 24.02 -19.06 21.38
N ASN A 518 23.01 -18.52 22.05
CA ASN A 518 22.84 -18.58 23.50
C ASN A 518 21.62 -19.42 23.84
N ILE A 519 21.68 -20.15 24.96
CA ILE A 519 20.55 -20.81 25.58
C ILE A 519 20.28 -20.21 26.94
N ASP A 520 19.01 -20.00 27.27
CA ASP A 520 18.56 -19.50 28.56
C ASP A 520 17.55 -20.46 29.18
N ASN A 521 17.57 -20.51 30.52
CA ASN A 521 16.59 -21.24 31.33
C ASN A 521 16.49 -22.72 30.98
N VAL A 522 17.65 -23.34 30.78
CA VAL A 522 17.75 -24.79 30.58
C VAL A 522 18.00 -25.50 31.91
N SER A 523 17.52 -26.73 32.03
CA SER A 523 17.91 -27.62 33.12
C SER A 523 18.36 -28.95 32.55
N ASP A 524 19.43 -29.50 33.12
CA ASP A 524 19.99 -30.80 32.76
C ASP A 524 20.39 -30.93 31.27
N LEU A 525 20.92 -29.87 30.64
CA LEU A 525 21.35 -29.93 29.24
C LEU A 525 22.62 -30.77 29.08
N THR A 526 22.58 -31.80 28.23
CA THR A 526 23.73 -32.65 27.90
C THR A 526 23.98 -32.85 26.40
N MET A 527 23.04 -32.46 25.55
CA MET A 527 23.15 -32.57 24.09
C MET A 527 22.53 -31.35 23.42
N VAL A 528 23.20 -30.84 22.38
CA VAL A 528 22.62 -29.86 21.46
C VAL A 528 22.86 -30.27 20.02
N MET A 529 21.80 -30.24 19.21
CA MET A 529 21.83 -30.32 17.75
C MET A 529 21.09 -29.12 17.19
N PHE A 530 21.70 -28.33 16.32
CA PHE A 530 20.96 -27.31 15.58
C PHE A 530 21.49 -27.11 14.18
N ASN A 531 20.60 -26.67 13.31
CA ASN A 531 20.92 -26.21 11.97
C ASN A 531 20.83 -24.69 11.97
N LEU A 532 21.85 -24.07 11.41
CA LEU A 532 21.93 -22.64 11.14
C LEU A 532 21.66 -22.42 9.66
N SER A 533 20.80 -21.47 9.31
CA SER A 533 20.60 -21.01 7.93
C SER A 533 20.69 -19.48 7.83
N TYR A 534 21.28 -19.02 6.72
CA TYR A 534 21.45 -17.60 6.40
C TYR A 534 21.50 -17.41 4.87
N ASP A 535 21.33 -16.18 4.41
CA ASP A 535 21.49 -15.83 2.99
C ASP A 535 22.98 -15.68 2.63
N PRO A 536 23.57 -16.61 1.84
CA PRO A 536 24.98 -16.58 1.49
C PRO A 536 25.36 -15.47 0.49
N SER A 537 24.37 -14.77 -0.08
CA SER A 537 24.60 -13.57 -0.91
C SER A 537 24.80 -12.29 -0.10
N VAL A 538 24.43 -12.31 1.19
CA VAL A 538 24.50 -11.13 2.09
C VAL A 538 25.62 -11.27 3.12
N ILE A 539 25.70 -12.43 3.78
CA ILE A 539 26.76 -12.76 4.74
C ILE A 539 27.32 -14.15 4.45
N GLY A 540 28.58 -14.38 4.78
CA GLY A 540 29.24 -15.67 4.62
C GLY A 540 29.86 -16.13 5.94
N ILE A 541 29.57 -17.35 6.38
CA ILE A 541 30.19 -17.86 7.61
C ILE A 541 31.64 -18.30 7.34
N THR A 542 32.57 -17.80 8.14
CA THR A 542 34.00 -18.14 8.01
C THR A 542 34.47 -19.12 9.08
N ASN A 543 33.84 -19.09 10.25
CA ASN A 543 34.22 -19.95 11.35
C ASN A 543 33.03 -20.21 12.28
N VAL A 544 33.02 -21.39 12.90
CA VAL A 544 32.06 -21.80 13.91
C VAL A 544 32.83 -22.44 15.06
N GLU A 545 32.80 -21.79 16.21
CA GLU A 545 33.52 -22.21 17.40
C GLU A 545 32.55 -22.64 18.49
N ARG A 546 33.05 -23.49 19.39
CA ARG A 546 32.32 -23.84 20.61
C ARG A 546 32.09 -22.59 21.44
N GLY A 547 30.89 -22.45 21.97
CA GLY A 547 30.64 -21.48 23.01
C GLY A 547 31.49 -21.77 24.26
N SER A 548 31.81 -20.71 24.98
CA SER A 548 32.68 -20.75 26.16
C SER A 548 32.18 -21.71 27.24
N ASP A 549 30.87 -21.77 27.46
CA ASP A 549 30.23 -22.61 28.49
C ASP A 549 30.21 -24.10 28.14
N ILE A 550 30.28 -24.45 26.86
CA ILE A 550 30.36 -25.85 26.38
C ILE A 550 31.75 -26.24 25.88
N SER A 551 32.77 -25.41 26.11
CA SER A 551 34.14 -25.63 25.62
C SER A 551 34.72 -27.01 26.00
N SER A 552 34.30 -27.55 27.15
CA SER A 552 34.74 -28.84 27.69
C SER A 552 34.06 -30.08 27.08
N TRP A 553 33.02 -29.93 26.25
CA TRP A 553 32.19 -31.03 25.75
C TRP A 553 32.96 -32.00 24.83
N SER A 554 32.62 -33.30 24.89
CA SER A 554 33.44 -34.39 24.30
C SER A 554 33.40 -34.46 22.78
N LEU A 555 32.29 -34.06 22.18
CA LEU A 555 32.09 -34.11 20.73
C LEU A 555 31.59 -32.75 20.26
N TRP A 556 32.18 -32.25 19.18
CA TRP A 556 31.72 -31.09 18.42
C TRP A 556 31.89 -31.43 16.95
N LEU A 557 30.78 -31.67 16.27
CA LEU A 557 30.77 -31.88 14.83
C LEU A 557 30.11 -30.68 14.20
N GLN A 558 30.78 -30.12 13.19
CA GLN A 558 30.21 -29.14 12.29
C GLN A 558 30.29 -29.69 10.87
N ASP A 559 29.18 -29.60 10.16
CA ASP A 559 29.15 -29.91 8.73
C ASP A 559 28.60 -28.70 7.99
N ALA A 560 29.39 -28.17 7.06
CA ALA A 560 28.93 -27.12 6.16
C ALA A 560 28.01 -27.82 5.15
N GLY A 561 26.72 -27.51 5.22
CA GLY A 561 25.73 -28.05 4.29
C GLY A 561 25.90 -27.43 2.89
N THR A 562 24.80 -27.13 2.22
CA THR A 562 24.85 -26.22 1.05
C THR A 562 25.28 -24.82 1.50
N ALA A 563 25.72 -23.99 0.55
CA ALA A 563 26.01 -22.58 0.83
C ALA A 563 24.81 -21.94 1.57
N GLY A 564 25.09 -21.27 2.69
CA GLY A 564 24.04 -20.68 3.54
C GLY A 564 23.56 -21.59 4.69
N THR A 565 24.15 -22.76 4.90
CA THR A 565 23.74 -23.67 6.00
C THR A 565 24.91 -24.31 6.74
N VAL A 566 24.80 -24.44 8.07
CA VAL A 566 25.75 -25.17 8.92
C VAL A 566 25.00 -26.00 9.95
N ASN A 567 25.33 -27.28 10.08
CA ASN A 567 24.78 -28.15 11.12
C ASN A 567 25.80 -28.29 12.25
N VAL A 568 25.36 -28.10 13.49
CA VAL A 568 26.19 -28.17 14.70
C VAL A 568 25.66 -29.25 15.62
N PHE A 569 26.58 -30.05 16.17
CA PHE A 569 26.26 -31.08 17.13
C PHE A 569 27.27 -31.17 18.26
N ALA A 570 26.79 -31.17 19.49
CA ALA A 570 27.64 -31.27 20.67
C ALA A 570 27.05 -32.18 21.76
N PHE A 571 27.94 -32.86 22.50
CA PHE A 571 27.59 -33.67 23.67
C PHE A 571 28.49 -33.38 24.88
N ALA A 572 27.87 -33.25 26.05
CA ALA A 572 28.56 -33.10 27.32
C ALA A 572 29.49 -34.28 27.62
N SER A 573 30.71 -33.97 28.07
CA SER A 573 31.71 -34.92 28.59
C SER A 573 31.69 -35.03 30.12
N GLY A 574 30.81 -34.26 30.78
CA GLY A 574 30.78 -34.02 32.22
C GLY A 574 29.38 -33.66 32.73
N SER A 575 29.30 -32.76 33.71
CA SER A 575 28.01 -32.34 34.29
C SER A 575 27.13 -31.63 33.28
N ALA A 576 25.82 -31.86 33.39
CA ALA A 576 24.82 -31.14 32.62
C ALA A 576 24.83 -29.64 32.97
N ILE A 577 24.32 -28.82 32.05
CA ILE A 577 24.17 -27.37 32.24
C ILE A 577 22.77 -27.06 32.77
N ASP A 578 22.72 -26.24 33.81
CA ASP A 578 21.52 -25.60 34.34
C ASP A 578 21.68 -24.08 34.26
N GLY A 579 20.64 -23.35 33.87
CA GLY A 579 20.62 -21.90 33.73
C GLY A 579 20.81 -21.44 32.27
N SER A 580 21.81 -20.60 32.03
CA SER A 580 22.12 -20.04 30.70
C SER A 580 23.52 -20.45 30.25
N ALA A 581 23.74 -20.57 28.94
CA ALA A 581 25.03 -20.90 28.35
C ALA A 581 25.21 -20.36 26.92
N GLU A 582 26.43 -19.98 26.56
CA GLU A 582 26.86 -19.77 25.18
C GLU A 582 27.12 -21.14 24.53
N LEU A 583 26.36 -21.48 23.50
CA LEU A 583 26.45 -22.76 22.79
C LEU A 583 27.41 -22.69 21.60
N ALA A 584 27.45 -21.57 20.87
CA ALA A 584 28.32 -21.42 19.71
C ALA A 584 28.72 -19.96 19.49
N ARG A 585 29.90 -19.77 18.90
CA ARG A 585 30.34 -18.47 18.38
C ARG A 585 30.55 -18.56 16.88
N LEU A 586 29.93 -17.67 16.14
CA LEU A 586 29.86 -17.67 14.68
C LEU A 586 30.59 -16.44 14.15
N GLU A 587 31.55 -16.63 13.25
CA GLU A 587 32.22 -15.53 12.57
C GLU A 587 31.68 -15.39 11.15
N PHE A 588 31.24 -14.18 10.79
CA PHE A 588 30.69 -13.87 9.48
C PHE A 588 31.53 -12.82 8.76
N THR A 589 31.70 -13.02 7.45
CA THR A 589 32.07 -11.97 6.50
C THR A 589 30.82 -11.33 5.92
N VAL A 590 30.85 -10.02 5.72
CA VAL A 590 29.82 -9.31 4.95
C VAL A 590 30.20 -9.39 3.48
N VAL A 591 29.27 -9.87 2.64
CA VAL A 591 29.46 -10.02 1.19
C VAL A 591 28.41 -9.29 0.35
N GLY A 592 27.28 -8.92 0.96
CA GLY A 592 26.21 -8.13 0.35
C GLY A 592 26.49 -6.63 0.30
N GLU A 593 25.59 -5.90 -0.34
CA GLU A 593 25.63 -4.45 -0.51
C GLU A 593 24.81 -3.72 0.57
N LEU A 594 24.95 -2.39 0.62
CA LEU A 594 24.23 -1.55 1.58
C LEU A 594 22.71 -1.80 1.52
N GLY A 595 22.11 -2.09 2.68
CA GLY A 595 20.68 -2.34 2.80
C GLY A 595 20.26 -3.80 2.63
N ASP A 596 21.16 -4.68 2.19
CA ASP A 596 20.90 -6.12 2.15
C ASP A 596 20.68 -6.67 3.56
N ARG A 597 19.74 -7.61 3.69
CA ARG A 597 19.35 -8.24 4.97
C ARG A 597 19.50 -9.74 4.92
N SER A 598 19.90 -10.33 6.04
CA SER A 598 19.99 -11.78 6.19
C SER A 598 19.41 -12.19 7.54
N ASP A 599 18.44 -13.10 7.52
CA ASP A 599 18.00 -13.78 8.73
C ASP A 599 18.99 -14.89 9.06
N ILE A 600 19.46 -14.89 10.31
CA ILE A 600 20.24 -15.95 10.92
C ILE A 600 19.27 -16.84 11.69
N ASP A 601 18.69 -17.82 11.01
CA ASP A 601 17.71 -18.74 11.59
C ASP A 601 18.40 -19.97 12.19
N ILE A 602 17.88 -20.41 13.34
CA ILE A 602 18.36 -21.58 14.07
C ILE A 602 17.17 -22.47 14.44
N GLN A 603 17.29 -23.76 14.19
CA GLN A 603 16.30 -24.76 14.62
C GLN A 603 17.00 -26.05 15.01
N GLY A 604 16.51 -26.71 16.06
CA GLY A 604 17.25 -27.84 16.61
C GLY A 604 16.54 -28.67 17.67
N ILE A 605 17.34 -29.53 18.29
CA ILE A 605 16.97 -30.50 19.30
C ILE A 605 17.94 -30.38 20.47
N LEU A 606 17.38 -30.31 21.67
CA LEU A 606 18.12 -30.34 22.93
C LEU A 606 17.86 -31.65 23.66
N GLY A 607 18.87 -32.19 24.33
CA GLY A 607 18.78 -33.44 25.08
C GLY A 607 19.26 -33.32 26.51
N ASN A 608 18.60 -34.06 27.40
CA ASN A 608 18.96 -34.14 28.82
C ASN A 608 19.70 -35.45 29.18
N SER A 609 20.15 -35.57 30.42
CA SER A 609 20.97 -36.72 30.86
C SER A 609 20.25 -38.07 30.77
N ASP A 610 18.92 -38.06 30.74
CA ASP A 610 18.05 -39.23 30.57
C ASP A 610 17.77 -39.59 29.09
N MET A 611 18.46 -38.94 28.14
CA MET A 611 18.18 -39.03 26.69
C MET A 611 16.77 -38.57 26.31
N GLY A 612 16.13 -37.76 27.16
CA GLY A 612 14.88 -37.08 26.87
C GLY A 612 15.10 -35.77 26.09
N TYR A 613 14.05 -35.32 25.40
CA TYR A 613 14.06 -34.04 24.71
C TYR A 613 13.77 -32.89 25.68
N ILE A 614 14.53 -31.80 25.57
CA ILE A 614 14.21 -30.53 26.22
C ILE A 614 13.47 -29.68 25.18
N GLU A 615 12.23 -29.32 25.49
CA GLU A 615 11.43 -28.42 24.65
C GLU A 615 11.99 -27.00 24.77
N ALA A 616 12.22 -26.35 23.63
CA ALA A 616 12.76 -25.00 23.59
C ALA A 616 12.15 -24.15 22.49
N ILE A 617 12.09 -22.84 22.75
CA ILE A 617 11.75 -21.82 21.76
C ILE A 617 13.04 -21.40 21.05
N TRP A 618 13.08 -21.57 19.73
CA TRP A 618 14.20 -21.13 18.90
C TRP A 618 13.90 -19.78 18.26
N ARG A 619 14.77 -18.80 18.45
CA ARG A 619 14.61 -17.42 17.98
C ARG A 619 15.66 -17.08 16.94
N ALA A 620 15.21 -16.80 15.73
CA ALA A 620 16.03 -16.20 14.68
C ALA A 620 16.40 -14.76 15.03
N SER A 621 17.42 -14.25 14.35
CA SER A 621 17.83 -12.85 14.42
C SER A 621 18.13 -12.33 13.01
N GLU A 622 17.97 -11.03 12.78
CA GLU A 622 18.23 -10.39 11.48
C GLU A 622 19.51 -9.54 11.57
N VAL A 623 20.24 -9.45 10.46
CA VAL A 623 21.33 -8.49 10.28
C VAL A 623 21.17 -7.70 8.99
N CYS A 624 21.43 -6.39 9.03
CA CYS A 624 21.41 -5.49 7.89
C CYS A 624 22.81 -4.96 7.57
N VAL A 625 23.17 -4.87 6.29
CA VAL A 625 24.44 -4.24 5.88
C VAL A 625 24.29 -2.71 5.89
N GLY A 626 25.15 -2.03 6.66
CA GLY A 626 25.08 -0.61 6.96
C GLY A 626 26.05 0.30 6.18
N VAL A 627 26.00 1.61 6.45
CA VAL A 627 26.90 2.59 5.82
C VAL A 627 28.22 2.68 6.60
N LYS A 628 29.35 2.46 5.91
CA LYS A 628 30.67 2.71 6.51
C LYS A 628 30.80 4.20 6.86
N ASN A 629 30.85 4.52 8.16
CA ASN A 629 30.94 5.90 8.65
C ASN A 629 32.08 6.68 7.95
N LEU A 630 31.73 7.78 7.28
CA LEU A 630 32.63 8.69 6.56
C LEU A 630 33.67 9.40 7.45
N LYS A 631 33.66 9.19 8.77
CA LYS A 631 34.56 9.87 9.72
C LYS A 631 35.99 9.35 9.75
N ASP A 632 36.28 8.15 9.23
CA ASP A 632 37.63 7.56 9.26
C ASP A 632 38.37 7.61 7.89
N VAL A 633 37.76 8.19 6.85
CA VAL A 633 38.36 8.30 5.50
C VAL A 633 39.17 9.59 5.31
N TYR A 634 39.13 10.53 6.27
CA TYR A 634 39.84 11.83 6.20
C TYR A 634 41.05 11.96 7.16
N VAL A 635 41.64 10.84 7.62
CA VAL A 635 42.93 10.87 8.31
C VAL A 635 43.86 9.78 7.76
N SER A 636 44.39 10.00 6.56
CA SER A 636 45.64 9.39 6.08
C SER A 636 46.36 10.31 5.10
#